data_AF-A0AAD6CUB7-F1
#
_entry.id   AF-A0AAD6CUB7-F1
#
_cell.length_a   1.000
_cell.length_b   1.000
_cell.length_c   1.000
_cell.angle_alpha   90.00
_cell.angle_beta   90.00
_cell.angle_gamma   90.00
#
_symmetry.space_group_name_H-M   'P 1'
#
loop_
_entity.id
_entity.type
_entity.pdbx_description
1 polymer ?
#
loop_
_entity_poly.entity_id
_entity_poly.type
_entity_poly.pdbx_seq_one_letter_code
_entity_poly.pdbx_strand_id
1 'polypeptide(L)'
;MSFFSFNDIPRIKTRKALLLLDFQNDFVRPAGALHIPNTAEILETLPPLAAAFRKVGDVIWVRSQYEAPQSISDWNFGDRIVLAKEAPKKHTMPQTDVIEVASDRDSPEPVDIEAFLSPQSPICCAAQTAGFQFPAPVLAAINPEHDTVLDKTGYSALESNDLVLSFRTRFVTEVYLCGSLSNVSVYATALDAVRNGFSVTLIEDCLGYRQFGRHCEAMRRMADILGATGLTAEELYQELDWEETNAIAQGAPQPKRPAGASLGLENVMDTWGLHADEPDDPPEKGPEEALDITAIASLSRLHRSAAGDGRSPVEGKKQVRARVRRPKRRPAPDAAEESGDAPSNPPAEKIRKPDEPVIGEGDSRLVKELDLPKDAFERIRNEVSWQKMYHLSGQVPRLVAVQGQVEPNEAIPIYRHPADESPPLKAFTSTVDEVRIVVEKILGHPLNHCLIQLYRDGQDNISEHSDKTLDIVRGSSICNVSLGAQRVMVLRTKTSSERKNETESGRTTQRVPLPHQSLFILGQKTNMRWLHGIRPDKRQENTKAPEEQAYGGERISLTFRHIGTYLHPTTNLIWGQGAVGKSRDTARPVVHGIPEETEQMIRAFGQENRLSEFSWDDVYGGGFDVVNFVTASSAQLIISGDSVADLRVRLGLGENGLRYEISDNPGMELNGNGTKRPVYVDPQGMTVTGDLAILRHLSSRPAESSRPGVDILRGGSHLSWIEDLQLEWRDHYASKPMEAFNGSLRQWERALEGQHYLGGAVFGIDDCALWPVLWEIVQTQGSLDARFANLTQYYHRVDKRGVVRGILESR
;
A
#
# COMPACT_ATOMS: atom_id res chain seq x y z
N MET A 1 -1.74 10.67 53.80
CA MET A 1 -0.64 9.98 53.09
C MET A 1 -1.20 9.50 51.76
N SER A 2 -0.81 10.16 50.66
CA SER A 2 -1.10 9.69 49.29
C SER A 2 0.21 9.87 48.52
N PHE A 3 1.04 8.83 48.57
CA PHE A 3 2.21 8.71 47.73
C PHE A 3 1.85 7.68 46.67
N PHE A 4 1.55 8.13 45.44
CA PHE A 4 1.91 7.50 44.18
C PHE A 4 1.49 8.45 43.05
N SER A 5 2.42 9.33 42.66
CA SER A 5 2.35 10.07 41.39
C SER A 5 2.78 9.10 40.29
N PHE A 6 1.86 8.74 39.39
CA PHE A 6 2.12 7.94 38.19
C PHE A 6 2.68 8.81 37.05
N ASN A 7 3.74 9.61 37.31
CA ASN A 7 4.24 10.54 36.30
C ASN A 7 5.70 10.35 35.87
N ASP A 8 6.35 9.24 36.21
CA ASP A 8 7.70 8.93 35.72
C ASP A 8 7.88 7.42 35.45
N ILE A 9 7.19 6.89 34.45
CA ILE A 9 7.63 5.64 33.82
C ILE A 9 8.74 6.01 32.83
N PRO A 10 9.97 5.49 32.96
CA PRO A 10 11.03 5.78 32.00
C PRO A 10 10.60 5.31 30.60
N ARG A 11 10.47 6.26 29.67
CA ARG A 11 10.19 5.98 28.26
C ARG A 11 11.43 5.32 27.64
N ILE A 12 11.41 4.00 27.52
CA ILE A 12 12.45 3.27 26.78
C ILE A 12 12.26 3.60 25.30
N LYS A 13 13.24 4.28 24.69
CA LYS A 13 13.26 4.58 23.26
C LYS A 13 13.57 3.29 22.49
N THR A 14 12.59 2.77 21.76
CA THR A 14 12.79 1.61 20.89
C THR A 14 13.64 1.97 19.68
N ARG A 15 14.34 0.99 19.10
CA ARG A 15 15.22 1.17 17.94
C ARG A 15 14.71 0.42 16.71
N LYS A 16 15.18 0.85 15.54
CA LYS A 16 14.91 0.25 14.24
C LYS A 16 16.16 -0.47 13.73
N ALA A 17 15.99 -1.53 12.95
CA ALA A 17 17.09 -2.22 12.27
C ALA A 17 16.76 -2.45 10.79
N LEU A 18 17.74 -2.24 9.92
CA LEU A 18 17.67 -2.52 8.48
C LEU A 18 18.53 -3.74 8.15
N LEU A 19 17.93 -4.78 7.59
CA LEU A 19 18.61 -5.99 7.15
C LEU A 19 18.65 -6.00 5.62
N LEU A 20 19.86 -6.11 5.07
CA LEU A 20 20.12 -6.23 3.63
C LEU A 20 20.57 -7.65 3.33
N LEU A 21 19.67 -8.48 2.83
CA LEU A 21 19.87 -9.93 2.69
C LEU A 21 20.38 -10.29 1.30
N ASP A 22 21.49 -11.03 1.26
CA ASP A 22 21.92 -11.85 0.11
C ASP A 22 22.15 -11.06 -1.19
N PHE A 23 22.76 -9.88 -1.10
CA PHE A 23 23.26 -9.11 -2.25
C PHE A 23 24.65 -9.55 -2.72
N GLN A 24 24.92 -10.86 -2.70
CA GLN A 24 26.21 -11.44 -3.09
C GLN A 24 26.32 -11.60 -4.60
N ASN A 25 27.54 -11.71 -5.12
CA ASN A 25 27.83 -11.84 -6.56
C ASN A 25 27.05 -12.98 -7.24
N ASP A 26 26.80 -14.09 -6.53
CA ASP A 26 26.00 -15.21 -7.02
C ASP A 26 24.56 -14.82 -7.38
N PHE A 27 23.99 -13.85 -6.69
CA PHE A 27 22.63 -13.37 -6.91
C PHE A 27 22.61 -12.15 -7.83
N VAL A 28 23.57 -11.24 -7.72
CA VAL A 28 23.48 -9.92 -8.38
C VAL A 28 24.18 -9.83 -9.74
N ARG A 29 25.21 -10.65 -10.00
CA ARG A 29 25.92 -10.60 -11.29
C ARG A 29 25.20 -11.47 -12.33
N PRO A 30 25.15 -11.04 -13.61
CA PRO A 30 24.62 -11.88 -14.69
C PRO A 30 25.32 -13.24 -14.82
N ALA A 31 26.59 -13.32 -14.44
CA ALA A 31 27.38 -14.56 -14.42
C ALA A 31 27.32 -15.31 -13.06
N GLY A 32 26.52 -14.82 -12.11
CA GLY A 32 26.34 -15.45 -10.80
C GLY A 32 25.53 -16.75 -10.91
N ALA A 33 25.78 -17.69 -10.00
CA ALA A 33 25.17 -19.01 -10.03
C ALA A 33 23.62 -19.00 -9.93
N LEU A 34 23.04 -17.99 -9.28
CA LEU A 34 21.60 -17.80 -9.17
C LEU A 34 21.21 -16.35 -9.45
N HIS A 35 21.59 -15.84 -10.62
CA HIS A 35 21.37 -14.44 -10.99
C HIS A 35 19.90 -13.99 -10.89
N ILE A 36 19.66 -12.82 -10.33
CA ILE A 36 18.36 -12.22 -10.13
C ILE A 36 18.26 -10.94 -10.97
N PRO A 37 17.42 -10.90 -12.02
CA PRO A 37 17.45 -9.85 -13.03
C PRO A 37 17.23 -8.42 -12.49
N ASN A 38 16.34 -8.23 -11.51
CA ASN A 38 15.98 -6.90 -11.01
C ASN A 38 16.98 -6.33 -9.98
N THR A 39 18.03 -7.07 -9.60
CA THR A 39 19.00 -6.61 -8.60
C THR A 39 19.92 -5.49 -9.07
N ALA A 40 20.08 -5.31 -10.39
CA ALA A 40 20.90 -4.22 -10.93
C ALA A 40 20.37 -2.83 -10.49
N GLU A 41 19.05 -2.63 -10.54
CA GLU A 41 18.38 -1.40 -10.09
C GLU A 41 18.43 -1.25 -8.56
N ILE A 42 18.31 -2.38 -7.84
CA ILE A 42 18.37 -2.39 -6.37
C ILE A 42 19.74 -1.94 -5.88
N LEU A 43 20.82 -2.42 -6.51
CA LEU A 43 22.20 -2.09 -6.12
C LEU A 43 22.54 -0.59 -6.18
N GLU A 44 21.85 0.18 -7.03
CA GLU A 44 22.00 1.64 -7.07
C GLU A 44 21.33 2.32 -5.86
N THR A 45 20.30 1.68 -5.29
CA THR A 45 19.49 2.19 -4.19
C THR A 45 20.04 1.83 -2.81
N LEU A 46 20.76 0.71 -2.66
CA LEU A 46 21.22 0.25 -1.34
C LEU A 46 22.23 1.19 -0.64
N PRO A 47 23.26 1.74 -1.30
CA PRO A 47 24.21 2.63 -0.64
C PRO A 47 23.58 3.89 -0.01
N PRO A 48 22.75 4.69 -0.72
CA PRO A 48 22.09 5.83 -0.11
C PRO A 48 21.09 5.40 0.97
N LEU A 49 20.44 4.25 0.82
CA LEU A 49 19.48 3.71 1.78
C LEU A 49 20.15 3.38 3.12
N ALA A 50 21.24 2.63 3.07
CA ALA A 50 22.05 2.33 4.25
C ALA A 50 22.60 3.61 4.91
N ALA A 51 23.09 4.56 4.11
CA ALA A 51 23.59 5.83 4.63
C ALA A 51 22.52 6.66 5.37
N ALA A 52 21.31 6.72 4.83
CA ALA A 52 20.20 7.41 5.49
C ALA A 52 19.75 6.69 6.77
N PHE A 53 19.65 5.36 6.73
CA PHE A 53 19.12 4.57 7.84
C PHE A 53 20.03 4.58 9.07
N ARG A 54 21.35 4.71 8.90
CA ARG A 54 22.32 4.84 10.01
C ARG A 54 22.00 5.96 11.00
N LYS A 55 21.26 6.98 10.57
CA LYS A 55 20.84 8.09 11.44
C LYS A 55 19.81 7.67 12.49
N VAL A 56 19.00 6.65 12.22
CA VAL A 56 17.83 6.28 13.04
C VAL A 56 17.91 4.88 13.64
N GLY A 57 18.77 4.02 13.09
CA GLY A 57 18.78 2.61 13.42
C GLY A 57 20.06 1.90 12.97
N ASP A 58 20.07 0.60 13.22
CA ASP A 58 21.23 -0.24 12.96
C ASP A 58 21.15 -0.84 11.56
N VAL A 59 22.27 -0.89 10.83
CA VAL A 59 22.34 -1.48 9.48
C VAL A 59 23.10 -2.81 9.54
N ILE A 60 22.48 -3.87 9.02
CA ILE A 60 23.02 -5.23 9.02
C ILE A 60 23.05 -5.78 7.59
N TRP A 61 24.24 -6.09 7.10
CA TRP A 61 24.46 -6.73 5.81
C TRP A 61 24.59 -8.23 6.00
N VAL A 62 23.75 -9.01 5.33
CA VAL A 62 23.67 -10.45 5.53
C VAL A 62 24.05 -11.18 4.24
N ARG A 63 24.88 -12.21 4.37
CA ARG A 63 25.27 -13.11 3.28
C ARG A 63 24.88 -14.53 3.62
N SER A 64 24.42 -15.27 2.64
CA SER A 64 24.25 -16.71 2.75
C SER A 64 25.58 -17.41 2.52
N GLN A 65 25.87 -18.38 3.36
CA GLN A 65 26.97 -19.33 3.21
C GLN A 65 26.38 -20.74 3.22
N TYR A 66 26.63 -21.50 2.17
CA TYR A 66 26.28 -22.91 2.18
C TYR A 66 27.28 -23.67 3.06
N GLU A 67 26.76 -24.35 4.10
CA GLU A 67 27.54 -25.28 4.93
C GLU A 67 27.00 -26.71 4.84
N ALA A 68 25.68 -26.88 4.95
CA ALA A 68 25.00 -28.17 4.87
C ALA A 68 23.59 -27.99 4.28
N PRO A 69 23.00 -29.06 3.70
CA PRO A 69 21.65 -29.03 3.16
C PRO A 69 20.61 -28.54 4.18
N GLN A 70 19.81 -27.55 3.79
CA GLN A 70 18.76 -26.94 4.60
C GLN A 70 17.37 -27.46 4.22
N SER A 71 16.53 -27.72 5.23
CA SER A 71 15.13 -28.10 5.00
C SER A 71 14.31 -26.91 4.49
N ILE A 72 13.48 -27.17 3.48
CA ILE A 72 12.50 -26.21 2.95
C ILE A 72 11.20 -26.18 3.76
N SER A 73 11.00 -27.13 4.67
CA SER A 73 9.80 -27.25 5.51
C SER A 73 10.17 -27.13 6.98
N ASP A 74 9.35 -26.40 7.73
CA ASP A 74 9.40 -26.31 9.18
C ASP A 74 8.22 -27.09 9.76
N TRP A 75 8.52 -28.05 10.63
CA TRP A 75 7.56 -28.95 11.29
C TRP A 75 6.41 -28.23 12.00
N ASN A 76 6.58 -26.94 12.33
CA ASN A 76 5.57 -26.15 13.06
C ASN A 76 4.68 -25.23 12.20
N PHE A 77 5.06 -24.84 10.97
CA PHE A 77 4.38 -23.74 10.24
C PHE A 77 4.30 -23.90 8.71
N GLY A 78 4.72 -25.04 8.15
CA GLY A 78 4.66 -25.29 6.70
C GLY A 78 5.96 -24.93 5.98
N ASP A 79 5.84 -24.40 4.75
CA ASP A 79 7.00 -24.14 3.89
C ASP A 79 7.79 -22.90 4.38
N ARG A 80 9.09 -23.07 4.66
CA ARG A 80 10.03 -21.97 5.06
C ARG A 80 10.34 -21.02 3.92
N ILE A 81 10.07 -21.46 2.69
CA ILE A 81 10.30 -20.72 1.45
C ILE A 81 9.06 -20.91 0.56
N VAL A 82 8.75 -19.92 -0.26
CA VAL A 82 7.58 -19.95 -1.14
C VAL A 82 8.02 -20.45 -2.51
N LEU A 83 7.72 -21.73 -2.76
CA LEU A 83 7.85 -22.38 -4.06
C LEU A 83 6.44 -22.78 -4.52
N ALA A 84 6.10 -22.54 -5.79
CA ALA A 84 4.82 -22.99 -6.33
C ALA A 84 4.79 -24.53 -6.34
N LYS A 85 3.78 -25.14 -5.72
CA LYS A 85 3.51 -26.58 -5.93
C LYS A 85 3.02 -26.73 -7.37
N GLU A 86 3.82 -27.35 -8.24
CA GLU A 86 3.31 -27.82 -9.52
C GLU A 86 2.09 -28.72 -9.26
N ALA A 87 0.99 -28.49 -9.97
CA ALA A 87 -0.14 -29.40 -9.94
C ALA A 87 0.38 -30.81 -10.30
N PRO A 88 -0.03 -31.88 -9.59
CA PRO A 88 0.43 -33.22 -9.90
C PRO A 88 0.10 -33.51 -11.37
N LYS A 89 1.15 -33.75 -12.18
CA LYS A 89 0.97 -34.16 -13.58
C LYS A 89 0.07 -35.39 -13.57
N LYS A 90 -1.14 -35.27 -14.12
CA LYS A 90 -1.96 -36.43 -14.44
C LYS A 90 -1.11 -37.32 -15.33
N HIS A 91 -0.69 -38.47 -14.81
CA HIS A 91 -0.07 -39.52 -15.63
C HIS A 91 -1.08 -39.93 -16.70
N THR A 92 -0.89 -39.42 -17.92
CA THR A 92 -1.50 -40.04 -19.09
C THR A 92 -0.79 -41.38 -19.27
N MET A 93 -1.42 -42.46 -18.84
CA MET A 93 -0.96 -43.81 -19.14
C MET A 93 -0.86 -43.96 -20.67
N PRO A 94 0.31 -44.33 -21.23
CA PRO A 94 0.35 -44.81 -22.60
C PRO A 94 -0.34 -46.19 -22.63
N GLN A 95 -1.33 -46.33 -23.50
CA GLN A 95 -1.87 -47.63 -23.88
C GLN A 95 -0.84 -48.37 -24.73
N THR A 96 -0.03 -49.23 -24.12
CA THR A 96 0.61 -50.35 -24.82
C THR A 96 0.98 -51.45 -23.83
N ASP A 97 0.47 -52.65 -24.09
CA ASP A 97 0.76 -53.89 -23.38
C ASP A 97 2.19 -54.37 -23.66
N VAL A 98 3.17 -53.90 -22.88
CA VAL A 98 4.47 -54.57 -22.77
C VAL A 98 4.92 -54.50 -21.31
N ILE A 99 5.01 -55.68 -20.67
CA ILE A 99 5.61 -55.85 -19.35
C ILE A 99 7.13 -55.87 -19.54
N GLU A 100 7.79 -54.74 -19.30
CA GLU A 100 9.23 -54.72 -19.02
C GLU A 100 9.46 -54.49 -17.54
N VAL A 101 10.09 -55.49 -16.91
CA VAL A 101 10.56 -55.45 -15.53
C VAL A 101 11.97 -54.84 -15.56
N ALA A 102 12.10 -53.56 -15.19
CA ALA A 102 13.36 -52.99 -14.76
C ALA A 102 13.12 -51.82 -13.80
N SER A 103 13.84 -51.87 -12.69
CA SER A 103 13.85 -50.92 -11.59
C SER A 103 14.51 -49.59 -11.97
N ASP A 104 13.76 -48.50 -11.93
CA ASP A 104 14.28 -47.14 -11.75
C ASP A 104 13.34 -46.38 -10.79
N ARG A 105 13.47 -46.69 -9.50
CA ARG A 105 12.94 -45.90 -8.40
C ARG A 105 14.13 -45.38 -7.60
N ASP A 106 14.86 -44.41 -8.15
CA ASP A 106 15.80 -43.55 -7.39
C ASP A 106 16.34 -42.40 -8.26
N SER A 107 15.45 -41.69 -8.96
CA SER A 107 15.75 -40.35 -9.44
C SER A 107 15.13 -39.35 -8.47
N PRO A 108 15.89 -38.66 -7.61
CA PRO A 108 15.33 -37.64 -6.73
C PRO A 108 14.65 -36.56 -7.58
N GLU A 109 13.44 -36.16 -7.19
CA GLU A 109 12.72 -35.05 -7.83
C GLU A 109 13.67 -33.84 -7.98
N PRO A 110 13.65 -33.13 -9.12
CA PRO A 110 14.55 -32.00 -9.32
C PRO A 110 14.25 -30.92 -8.28
N VAL A 111 15.19 -30.73 -7.34
CA VAL A 111 15.15 -29.68 -6.33
C VAL A 111 15.13 -28.33 -7.05
N ASP A 112 14.15 -27.49 -6.73
CA ASP A 112 14.02 -26.16 -7.31
C ASP A 112 15.30 -25.35 -7.09
N ILE A 113 15.79 -24.69 -8.14
CA ILE A 113 17.04 -23.92 -8.09
C ILE A 113 16.99 -22.76 -7.08
N GLU A 114 15.80 -22.25 -6.75
CA GLU A 114 15.62 -21.20 -5.73
C GLU A 114 15.69 -21.74 -4.30
N ALA A 115 15.55 -23.06 -4.10
CA ALA A 115 15.87 -23.73 -2.84
C ALA A 115 17.38 -23.94 -2.71
N PHE A 116 18.17 -22.87 -2.90
CA PHE A 116 19.60 -22.96 -3.16
C PHE A 116 20.45 -23.53 -2.01
N LEU A 117 19.91 -23.60 -0.78
CA LEU A 117 20.58 -24.23 0.37
C LEU A 117 20.17 -25.69 0.58
N SER A 118 19.20 -26.21 -0.16
CA SER A 118 18.63 -27.56 0.04
C SER A 118 19.34 -28.72 -0.69
N PRO A 119 20.01 -28.53 -1.83
CA PRO A 119 20.76 -29.60 -2.49
C PRO A 119 21.89 -30.17 -1.62
N GLN A 120 22.32 -31.40 -1.91
CA GLN A 120 23.44 -32.10 -1.27
C GLN A 120 24.81 -31.43 -1.51
N SER A 121 24.91 -30.63 -2.55
CA SER A 121 26.12 -29.89 -2.96
C SER A 121 25.77 -28.44 -3.25
N PRO A 122 26.64 -27.47 -2.89
CA PRO A 122 26.34 -26.04 -3.06
C PRO A 122 26.16 -25.68 -4.52
N ILE A 123 24.97 -25.17 -4.88
CA ILE A 123 24.73 -24.56 -6.20
C ILE A 123 25.27 -23.13 -6.24
N CYS A 124 25.16 -22.40 -5.12
CA CYS A 124 25.69 -21.06 -4.93
C CYS A 124 26.06 -20.85 -3.45
N CYS A 125 26.62 -19.68 -3.11
CA CYS A 125 26.98 -19.32 -1.74
C CYS A 125 28.07 -20.20 -1.11
N ALA A 126 28.88 -20.88 -1.92
CA ALA A 126 29.99 -21.68 -1.43
C ALA A 126 31.07 -20.77 -0.82
N ALA A 127 31.53 -21.11 0.38
CA ALA A 127 32.59 -20.38 1.06
C ALA A 127 33.83 -20.22 0.16
N GLN A 128 34.53 -19.09 0.29
CA GLN A 128 35.77 -18.79 -0.45
C GLN A 128 35.63 -18.66 -1.98
N THR A 129 34.42 -18.57 -2.52
CA THR A 129 34.20 -18.30 -3.95
C THR A 129 34.02 -16.80 -4.23
N ALA A 130 34.28 -16.37 -5.47
CA ALA A 130 33.95 -15.01 -5.89
C ALA A 130 32.43 -14.73 -5.84
N GLY A 131 31.61 -15.77 -6.04
CA GLY A 131 30.15 -15.74 -5.94
C GLY A 131 29.65 -15.36 -4.54
N PHE A 132 30.32 -15.85 -3.50
CA PHE A 132 30.01 -15.55 -2.10
C PHE A 132 30.31 -14.09 -1.68
N GLN A 133 31.17 -13.39 -2.39
CA GLN A 133 31.55 -12.01 -2.02
C GLN A 133 30.46 -11.01 -2.39
N PHE A 134 30.41 -9.90 -1.66
CA PHE A 134 29.62 -8.73 -2.07
C PHE A 134 30.21 -8.08 -3.34
N PRO A 135 29.39 -7.46 -4.20
CA PRO A 135 29.88 -6.67 -5.32
C PRO A 135 30.53 -5.37 -4.81
N ALA A 136 31.38 -4.75 -5.64
CA ALA A 136 32.12 -3.54 -5.28
C ALA A 136 31.24 -2.37 -4.76
N PRO A 137 30.04 -2.09 -5.31
CA PRO A 137 29.17 -1.03 -4.78
C PRO A 137 28.71 -1.27 -3.34
N VAL A 138 28.43 -2.53 -2.98
CA VAL A 138 28.02 -2.90 -1.61
C VAL A 138 29.22 -2.81 -0.66
N LEU A 139 30.38 -3.32 -1.07
CA LEU A 139 31.60 -3.21 -0.26
C LEU A 139 31.99 -1.76 0.04
N ALA A 140 31.83 -0.86 -0.93
CA ALA A 140 32.07 0.58 -0.74
C ALA A 140 31.01 1.24 0.17
N ALA A 141 29.81 0.67 0.24
CA ALA A 141 28.72 1.20 1.06
C ALA A 141 28.81 0.79 2.53
N ILE A 142 29.39 -0.38 2.84
CA ILE A 142 29.52 -0.89 4.20
C ILE A 142 30.41 0.04 5.05
N ASN A 143 29.89 0.49 6.18
CA ASN A 143 30.66 1.24 7.16
C ASN A 143 31.14 0.30 8.28
N PRO A 144 32.46 0.01 8.39
CA PRO A 144 32.97 -0.98 9.36
C PRO A 144 32.83 -0.55 10.83
N GLU A 145 32.60 0.74 11.10
CA GLU A 145 32.44 1.25 12.47
C GLU A 145 30.97 1.23 12.95
N HIS A 146 30.01 1.26 12.02
CA HIS A 146 28.59 1.42 12.31
C HIS A 146 27.71 0.26 11.84
N ASP A 147 28.14 -0.50 10.84
CA ASP A 147 27.37 -1.59 10.26
C ASP A 147 27.82 -2.94 10.82
N THR A 148 26.89 -3.89 10.86
CA THR A 148 27.20 -5.30 11.14
C THR A 148 27.20 -6.10 9.85
N VAL A 149 28.22 -6.93 9.62
CA VAL A 149 28.21 -7.92 8.54
C VAL A 149 28.03 -9.30 9.16
N LEU A 150 27.04 -10.05 8.67
CA LEU A 150 26.66 -11.37 9.18
C LEU A 150 26.66 -12.39 8.04
N ASP A 151 27.24 -13.56 8.31
CA ASP A 151 27.13 -14.72 7.44
C ASP A 151 26.11 -15.70 8.04
N LYS A 152 25.03 -15.99 7.31
CA LYS A 152 23.97 -16.93 7.68
C LYS A 152 24.12 -18.25 6.94
N THR A 153 23.82 -19.35 7.62
CA THR A 153 23.92 -20.71 7.05
C THR A 153 22.56 -21.28 6.64
N GLY A 154 21.48 -20.74 7.23
CA GLY A 154 20.10 -21.05 6.89
C GLY A 154 19.42 -20.01 6.00
N TYR A 155 18.15 -20.25 5.68
CA TYR A 155 17.37 -19.32 4.86
C TYR A 155 17.09 -18.01 5.58
N SER A 156 16.86 -18.05 6.89
CA SER A 156 16.54 -16.87 7.72
C SER A 156 17.80 -16.27 8.36
N ALA A 157 17.91 -14.94 8.35
CA ALA A 157 18.98 -14.24 9.08
C ALA A 157 18.84 -14.34 10.61
N LEU A 158 17.62 -14.62 11.09
CA LEU A 158 17.28 -14.68 12.52
C LEU A 158 17.26 -16.11 13.07
N GLU A 159 17.72 -17.08 12.28
CA GLU A 159 17.89 -18.47 12.72
C GLU A 159 19.04 -18.61 13.74
N SER A 160 20.04 -17.72 13.66
CA SER A 160 21.07 -17.60 14.69
C SER A 160 20.53 -16.83 15.91
N ASN A 161 20.67 -17.42 17.11
CA ASN A 161 20.23 -16.79 18.35
C ASN A 161 20.97 -15.48 18.65
N ASP A 162 22.19 -15.31 18.14
CA ASP A 162 23.04 -14.16 18.43
C ASP A 162 22.46 -12.85 17.90
N LEU A 163 21.90 -12.84 16.68
CA LEU A 163 21.30 -11.64 16.11
C LEU A 163 20.01 -11.23 16.86
N VAL A 164 19.16 -12.21 17.19
CA VAL A 164 17.95 -11.99 17.98
C VAL A 164 18.28 -11.45 19.37
N LEU A 165 19.29 -12.02 20.04
CA LEU A 165 19.74 -11.56 21.35
C LEU A 165 20.31 -10.14 21.26
N SER A 166 21.06 -9.85 20.20
CA SER A 166 21.60 -8.51 19.92
C SER A 166 20.49 -7.48 19.71
N PHE A 167 19.43 -7.81 18.98
CA PHE A 167 18.26 -6.93 18.80
C PHE A 167 17.53 -6.68 20.12
N ARG A 168 17.33 -7.72 20.95
CA ARG A 168 16.71 -7.58 22.28
C ARG A 168 17.54 -6.69 23.20
N THR A 169 18.85 -6.87 23.21
CA THR A 169 19.77 -6.08 24.06
C THR A 169 19.80 -4.61 23.64
N ARG A 170 19.59 -4.34 22.34
CA ARG A 170 19.52 -2.99 21.77
C ARG A 170 18.10 -2.41 21.73
N PHE A 171 17.10 -3.09 22.28
CA PHE A 171 15.69 -2.68 22.25
C PHE A 171 15.17 -2.39 20.84
N VAL A 172 15.63 -3.17 19.85
CA VAL A 172 15.07 -3.12 18.49
C VAL A 172 13.66 -3.70 18.52
N THR A 173 12.68 -2.99 17.96
CA THR A 173 11.29 -3.47 17.86
C THR A 173 10.77 -3.52 16.43
N GLU A 174 11.43 -2.82 15.51
CA GLU A 174 11.04 -2.68 14.10
C GLU A 174 12.19 -3.12 13.20
N VAL A 175 11.89 -4.01 12.26
CA VAL A 175 12.84 -4.62 11.34
C VAL A 175 12.42 -4.29 9.91
N TYR A 176 13.30 -3.60 9.21
CA TYR A 176 13.16 -3.23 7.80
C TYR A 176 13.95 -4.23 6.96
N LEU A 177 13.31 -4.86 5.97
CA LEU A 177 13.91 -5.92 5.16
C LEU A 177 14.09 -5.48 3.71
N CYS A 178 15.33 -5.57 3.23
CA CYS A 178 15.71 -5.59 1.82
C CYS A 178 16.33 -6.95 1.53
N GLY A 179 16.23 -7.45 0.30
CA GLY A 179 17.04 -8.61 -0.05
C GLY A 179 16.57 -9.45 -1.21
N SER A 180 17.34 -10.52 -1.40
CA SER A 180 17.20 -11.46 -2.50
C SER A 180 17.25 -12.90 -1.98
N LEU A 181 16.31 -13.79 -2.22
CA LEU A 181 15.06 -13.65 -2.95
C LEU A 181 13.92 -13.28 -2.00
N SER A 182 12.93 -12.52 -2.52
CA SER A 182 11.72 -12.15 -1.79
C SER A 182 10.94 -13.37 -1.28
N ASN A 183 10.88 -14.43 -2.07
CA ASN A 183 10.17 -15.67 -1.78
C ASN A 183 10.99 -16.69 -0.95
N VAL A 184 12.26 -16.41 -0.69
CA VAL A 184 13.17 -17.33 0.00
C VAL A 184 13.70 -16.66 1.27
N SER A 185 14.89 -16.05 1.21
CA SER A 185 15.57 -15.50 2.39
C SER A 185 14.80 -14.37 3.07
N VAL A 186 14.13 -13.52 2.29
CA VAL A 186 13.32 -12.42 2.84
C VAL A 186 12.11 -12.98 3.57
N TYR A 187 11.36 -13.89 2.92
CA TYR A 187 10.21 -14.56 3.53
C TYR A 187 10.57 -15.31 4.81
N ALA A 188 11.64 -16.11 4.79
CA ALA A 188 12.11 -16.85 5.96
C ALA A 188 12.51 -15.92 7.10
N THR A 189 13.20 -14.81 6.79
CA THR A 189 13.60 -13.81 7.79
C THR A 189 12.39 -13.06 8.36
N ALA A 190 11.42 -12.70 7.51
CA ALA A 190 10.18 -12.05 7.96
C ALA A 190 9.37 -12.95 8.90
N LEU A 191 9.26 -14.24 8.57
CA LEU A 191 8.59 -15.24 9.41
C LEU A 191 9.24 -15.32 10.80
N ASP A 192 10.56 -15.44 10.87
CA ASP A 192 11.27 -15.53 12.15
C ASP A 192 11.31 -14.20 12.91
N ALA A 193 11.27 -13.05 12.22
CA ALA A 193 11.15 -11.74 12.86
C ALA A 193 9.81 -11.60 13.61
N VAL A 194 8.71 -11.95 12.95
CA VAL A 194 7.37 -11.92 13.57
C VAL A 194 7.25 -12.93 14.70
N ARG A 195 7.83 -14.15 14.56
CA ARG A 195 7.91 -15.14 15.65
C ARG A 195 8.60 -14.60 16.89
N ASN A 196 9.60 -13.74 16.71
CA ASN A 196 10.33 -13.13 17.81
C ASN A 196 9.71 -11.82 18.33
N GLY A 197 8.55 -11.42 17.79
CA GLY A 197 7.77 -10.26 18.23
C GLY A 197 8.22 -8.92 17.62
N PHE A 198 8.99 -8.93 16.53
CA PHE A 198 9.36 -7.71 15.82
C PHE A 198 8.25 -7.30 14.84
N SER A 199 8.03 -5.99 14.71
CA SER A 199 7.26 -5.45 13.58
C SER A 199 8.13 -5.52 12.33
N VAL A 200 7.56 -6.02 11.23
CA VAL A 200 8.28 -6.20 9.98
C VAL A 200 7.78 -5.20 8.93
N THR A 201 8.73 -4.55 8.28
CA THR A 201 8.49 -3.64 7.18
C THR A 201 9.37 -4.02 6.00
N LEU A 202 8.77 -4.24 4.85
CA LEU A 202 9.42 -4.64 3.61
C LEU A 202 9.74 -3.40 2.78
N ILE A 203 10.99 -3.29 2.32
CA ILE A 203 11.39 -2.24 1.37
C ILE A 203 11.17 -2.79 -0.04
N GLU A 204 9.97 -2.59 -0.57
CA GLU A 204 9.40 -3.32 -1.71
C GLU A 204 10.21 -3.17 -3.00
N ASP A 205 10.73 -1.97 -3.25
CA ASP A 205 11.60 -1.65 -4.38
C ASP A 205 13.04 -2.16 -4.20
N CYS A 206 13.37 -2.74 -3.05
CA CYS A 206 14.65 -3.37 -2.74
C CYS A 206 14.54 -4.89 -2.54
N LEU A 207 13.51 -5.53 -3.13
CA LEU A 207 13.31 -6.98 -3.10
C LEU A 207 13.62 -7.64 -4.45
N GLY A 208 14.63 -8.53 -4.45
CA GLY A 208 15.00 -9.30 -5.63
C GLY A 208 14.11 -10.51 -5.85
N TYR A 209 13.73 -10.77 -7.09
CA TYR A 209 12.96 -11.97 -7.48
C TYR A 209 13.31 -12.45 -8.89
N ARG A 210 13.15 -13.75 -9.14
CA ARG A 210 13.33 -14.35 -10.47
C ARG A 210 11.98 -14.61 -11.15
N GLN A 211 11.00 -15.12 -10.40
CA GLN A 211 9.64 -15.32 -10.87
C GLN A 211 8.69 -14.36 -10.17
N PHE A 212 8.03 -13.51 -10.95
CA PHE A 212 7.08 -12.53 -10.41
C PHE A 212 5.92 -13.21 -9.67
N GLY A 213 5.40 -14.33 -10.16
CA GLY A 213 4.33 -15.07 -9.46
C GLY A 213 4.72 -15.53 -8.05
N ARG A 214 5.98 -15.98 -7.85
CA ARG A 214 6.48 -16.35 -6.51
C ARG A 214 6.71 -15.14 -5.62
N HIS A 215 7.17 -14.04 -6.21
CA HIS A 215 7.31 -12.77 -5.52
C HIS A 215 5.96 -12.27 -4.98
N CYS A 216 4.92 -12.23 -5.83
CA CYS A 216 3.58 -11.81 -5.45
C CYS A 216 3.01 -12.70 -4.33
N GLU A 217 3.15 -14.02 -4.44
CA GLU A 217 2.68 -14.94 -3.40
C GLU A 217 3.44 -14.75 -2.08
N ALA A 218 4.75 -14.52 -2.13
CA ALA A 218 5.54 -14.24 -0.93
C ALA A 218 5.14 -12.91 -0.28
N MET A 219 4.98 -11.84 -1.07
CA MET A 219 4.51 -10.53 -0.59
C MET A 219 3.15 -10.64 0.06
N ARG A 220 2.20 -11.30 -0.61
CA ARG A 220 0.86 -11.55 -0.11
C ARG A 220 0.87 -12.33 1.21
N ARG A 221 1.65 -13.42 1.30
CA ARG A 221 1.78 -14.17 2.57
C ARG A 221 2.43 -13.34 3.68
N MET A 222 3.46 -12.56 3.38
CA MET A 222 4.07 -11.70 4.39
C MET A 222 3.09 -10.64 4.91
N ALA A 223 2.26 -10.06 4.05
CA ALA A 223 1.23 -9.11 4.46
C ALA A 223 0.08 -9.79 5.22
N ASP A 224 -0.56 -10.80 4.62
CA ASP A 224 -1.79 -11.41 5.13
C ASP A 224 -1.56 -12.31 6.35
N ILE A 225 -0.44 -13.05 6.37
CA ILE A 225 -0.15 -14.05 7.41
C ILE A 225 0.75 -13.46 8.48
N LEU A 226 1.79 -12.72 8.09
CA LEU A 226 2.79 -12.20 9.02
C LEU A 226 2.47 -10.77 9.49
N GLY A 227 1.52 -10.07 8.87
CA GLY A 227 1.21 -8.69 9.19
C GLY A 227 2.34 -7.72 8.83
N ALA A 228 3.21 -8.10 7.88
CA ALA A 228 4.28 -7.24 7.41
C ALA A 228 3.71 -6.04 6.64
N THR A 229 4.33 -4.88 6.83
CA THR A 229 3.98 -3.65 6.13
C THR A 229 4.90 -3.42 4.94
N GLY A 230 4.42 -2.82 3.86
CA GLY A 230 5.22 -2.47 2.69
C GLY A 230 5.53 -0.98 2.64
N LEU A 231 6.75 -0.63 2.22
CA LEU A 231 7.14 0.72 1.83
C LEU A 231 8.25 0.70 0.78
N THR A 232 8.42 1.79 0.06
CA THR A 232 9.55 2.00 -0.87
C THR A 232 10.73 2.67 -0.16
N ALA A 233 11.94 2.52 -0.68
CA ALA A 233 13.13 3.21 -0.17
C ALA A 233 12.91 4.73 -0.10
N GLU A 234 12.16 5.27 -1.06
CA GLU A 234 11.76 6.67 -1.08
C GLU A 234 10.81 7.04 0.06
N GLU A 235 9.79 6.22 0.34
CA GLU A 235 8.91 6.41 1.49
C GLU A 235 9.65 6.29 2.82
N LEU A 236 10.70 5.47 2.87
CA LEU A 236 11.58 5.43 4.04
C LEU A 236 12.32 6.75 4.22
N TYR A 237 12.99 7.27 3.18
CA TYR A 237 13.66 8.58 3.27
C TYR A 237 12.72 9.67 3.78
N GLN A 238 11.48 9.65 3.33
CA GLN A 238 10.44 10.57 3.77
C GLN A 238 10.09 10.46 5.24
N GLU A 239 10.02 9.23 5.77
CA GLU A 239 9.80 8.97 7.18
C GLU A 239 10.99 9.47 8.01
N LEU A 240 12.21 9.18 7.56
CA LEU A 240 13.44 9.59 8.22
C LEU A 240 13.59 11.12 8.26
N ASP A 241 13.33 11.81 7.15
CA ASP A 241 13.38 13.27 7.05
C ASP A 241 12.31 13.94 7.93
N TRP A 242 11.12 13.32 8.03
CA TRP A 242 10.05 13.81 8.89
C TRP A 242 10.40 13.67 10.37
N GLU A 243 11.02 12.55 10.77
CA GLU A 243 11.52 12.34 12.13
C GLU A 243 12.63 13.35 12.47
N GLU A 244 13.55 13.61 11.54
CA GLU A 244 14.63 14.61 11.69
C GLU A 244 14.04 16.03 11.84
N THR A 245 13.07 16.39 11.00
CA THR A 245 12.39 17.70 11.03
C THR A 245 11.60 17.90 12.34
N ASN A 246 10.91 16.88 12.82
CA ASN A 246 10.18 16.93 14.09
C ASN A 246 11.12 17.04 15.31
N ALA A 247 12.27 16.36 15.29
CA ALA A 247 13.26 16.48 16.36
C ALA A 247 13.86 17.89 16.44
N ILE A 248 14.10 18.53 15.29
CA ILE A 248 14.55 19.92 15.20
C ILE A 248 13.46 20.90 15.68
N ALA A 249 12.21 20.68 15.28
CA ALA A 249 11.08 21.50 15.72
C ALA A 249 10.81 21.40 17.25
N GLN A 250 11.21 20.31 17.88
CA GLN A 250 11.12 20.10 19.33
C GLN A 250 12.38 20.56 20.11
N GLY A 251 13.33 21.24 19.45
CA GLY A 251 14.48 21.88 20.12
C GLY A 251 15.61 20.93 20.51
N ALA A 252 15.74 19.76 19.88
CA ALA A 252 16.88 18.87 20.10
C ALA A 252 18.17 19.48 19.51
N PRO A 253 19.32 19.44 20.22
CA PRO A 253 20.58 19.97 19.71
C PRO A 253 21.09 19.13 18.53
N GLN A 254 21.50 19.81 17.46
CA GLN A 254 22.12 19.19 16.28
C GLN A 254 23.34 18.35 16.68
N PRO A 255 23.50 17.11 16.16
CA PRO A 255 24.80 16.46 16.17
C PRO A 255 25.76 17.27 15.28
N LYS A 256 26.91 17.63 15.83
CA LYS A 256 27.96 18.37 15.09
C LYS A 256 28.38 17.56 13.86
N ARG A 257 28.23 18.16 12.67
CA ARG A 257 28.85 17.64 11.45
C ARG A 257 30.35 17.44 11.69
N PRO A 258 30.96 16.29 11.34
CA PRO A 258 32.41 16.19 11.31
C PRO A 258 32.93 17.18 10.25
N ALA A 259 33.80 18.08 10.68
CA ALA A 259 34.48 19.01 9.80
C ALA A 259 35.45 18.22 8.91
N GLY A 260 35.08 18.01 7.66
CA GLY A 260 35.92 17.35 6.67
C GLY A 260 35.21 17.30 5.32
N ALA A 261 35.67 18.15 4.40
CA ALA A 261 35.24 18.30 3.00
C ALA A 261 34.02 19.22 2.72
N SER A 262 34.21 20.52 2.93
CA SER A 262 33.60 21.53 2.05
C SER A 262 34.68 22.04 1.08
N LEU A 263 34.47 21.84 -0.22
CA LEU A 263 35.20 22.50 -1.30
C LEU A 263 34.19 23.35 -2.09
N GLY A 264 34.33 24.69 -1.96
CA GLY A 264 33.69 25.73 -2.80
C GLY A 264 32.22 26.05 -2.46
N LEU A 265 31.74 27.29 -2.41
CA LEU A 265 32.22 28.59 -2.92
C LEU A 265 31.61 29.74 -2.07
N GLU A 266 32.12 29.99 -0.86
CA GLU A 266 31.78 31.20 -0.09
C GLU A 266 33.01 31.99 0.40
N ASN A 267 34.22 31.62 -0.04
CA ASN A 267 35.47 32.30 0.34
C ASN A 267 36.00 33.26 -0.74
N VAL A 268 35.17 34.19 -1.24
CA VAL A 268 35.66 35.30 -2.11
C VAL A 268 35.03 36.66 -1.74
N MET A 269 34.77 36.94 -0.46
CA MET A 269 34.46 38.33 -0.03
C MET A 269 35.22 38.84 1.20
N ASP A 270 36.23 38.12 1.71
CA ASP A 270 36.98 38.55 2.92
C ASP A 270 38.49 38.80 2.69
N THR A 271 38.90 39.16 1.46
CA THR A 271 40.32 39.50 1.18
C THR A 271 40.57 40.99 0.97
N TRP A 272 39.86 41.88 1.66
CA TRP A 272 40.21 43.31 1.69
C TRP A 272 40.18 43.77 3.14
N GLY A 273 41.28 43.50 3.84
CA GLY A 273 41.45 43.81 5.26
C GLY A 273 41.48 45.31 5.53
N LEU A 274 40.79 45.69 6.60
CA LEU A 274 41.12 46.86 7.42
C LEU A 274 40.88 46.47 8.89
N HIS A 275 41.99 46.28 9.62
CA HIS A 275 42.01 46.24 11.07
C HIS A 275 41.72 47.63 11.64
N ALA A 276 40.93 47.69 12.71
CA ALA A 276 41.07 48.67 13.77
C ALA A 276 40.68 48.01 15.11
N ASP A 277 41.57 48.15 16.09
CA ASP A 277 41.59 47.50 17.40
C ASP A 277 40.50 47.98 18.38
N GLU A 278 40.08 47.04 19.26
CA GLU A 278 39.70 47.17 20.69
C GLU A 278 38.53 48.06 21.18
N PRO A 279 37.99 47.89 22.43
CA PRO A 279 38.00 46.75 23.36
C PRO A 279 36.62 46.43 24.05
N ASP A 280 36.70 45.49 24.99
CA ASP A 280 35.75 44.75 25.83
C ASP A 280 34.63 45.48 26.65
N ASP A 281 33.63 44.63 26.96
CA ASP A 281 32.66 44.56 28.08
C ASP A 281 31.57 45.63 28.28
N PRO A 282 30.35 45.17 28.61
CA PRO A 282 29.71 45.68 29.82
C PRO A 282 28.95 44.60 30.61
N PRO A 283 28.71 44.83 31.91
CA PRO A 283 27.33 44.60 32.36
C PRO A 283 26.84 45.60 33.43
N GLU A 284 25.55 45.94 33.40
CA GLU A 284 24.56 45.54 34.43
C GLU A 284 23.24 46.33 34.38
N LYS A 285 22.16 45.55 34.29
CA LYS A 285 20.79 45.63 34.87
C LYS A 285 20.10 46.97 35.25
N GLY A 286 18.96 47.17 34.56
CA GLY A 286 17.60 47.33 35.15
C GLY A 286 17.05 48.76 35.28
N PRO A 287 15.73 48.96 35.54
CA PRO A 287 14.54 48.17 35.16
C PRO A 287 13.39 49.02 34.55
N GLU A 288 12.34 48.32 34.09
CA GLU A 288 10.91 48.71 33.97
C GLU A 288 10.48 50.05 33.33
N GLU A 289 9.66 50.00 32.26
CA GLU A 289 8.24 50.40 32.29
C GLU A 289 7.56 50.24 30.91
N ALA A 290 6.28 49.90 30.97
CA ALA A 290 5.39 49.67 29.83
C ALA A 290 4.93 50.99 29.17
N LEU A 291 4.61 50.96 27.86
CA LEU A 291 3.27 51.28 27.35
C LEU A 291 3.22 51.43 25.81
N ASP A 292 2.22 50.70 25.29
CA ASP A 292 1.22 51.10 24.31
C ASP A 292 1.60 51.39 22.84
N ILE A 293 1.28 50.40 22.02
CA ILE A 293 1.32 50.37 20.57
C ILE A 293 -0.02 50.92 20.07
N THR A 294 -0.20 52.24 20.10
CA THR A 294 -1.32 52.91 19.39
C THR A 294 -0.98 54.34 18.97
N ALA A 295 0.20 54.56 18.37
CA ALA A 295 0.42 55.76 17.55
C ALA A 295 1.58 55.54 16.58
N ILE A 296 1.25 55.46 15.29
CA ILE A 296 1.97 55.91 14.07
C ILE A 296 1.47 55.03 12.91
N ALA A 297 0.14 55.01 12.74
CA ALA A 297 -0.48 54.82 11.44
C ALA A 297 -0.81 56.21 10.93
N SER A 298 0.16 56.89 10.31
CA SER A 298 -0.05 58.05 9.44
C SER A 298 1.30 58.49 8.87
N LEU A 299 1.29 58.88 7.60
CA LEU A 299 2.39 59.47 6.81
C LEU A 299 3.28 58.44 6.08
N SER A 300 2.87 58.09 4.85
CA SER A 300 3.44 58.76 3.66
C SER A 300 3.04 58.05 2.37
N ARG A 301 1.97 58.53 1.73
CA ARG A 301 1.82 58.50 0.27
C ARG A 301 2.14 59.89 -0.26
N LEU A 302 2.79 59.93 -1.42
CA LEU A 302 2.94 61.05 -2.36
C LEU A 302 3.98 62.13 -2.02
N HIS A 303 5.10 62.12 -2.73
CA HIS A 303 5.50 63.14 -3.74
C HIS A 303 6.92 62.78 -4.24
N ARG A 304 7.09 62.42 -5.52
CA ARG A 304 7.17 63.24 -6.75
C ARG A 304 8.63 63.59 -7.13
N SER A 305 9.08 62.91 -8.19
CA SER A 305 9.70 63.43 -9.42
C SER A 305 10.68 64.62 -9.40
N ALA A 306 11.75 64.40 -10.17
CA ALA A 306 12.42 65.32 -11.11
C ALA A 306 13.54 66.23 -10.58
N ALA A 307 14.75 66.04 -11.14
CA ALA A 307 15.42 67.02 -12.01
C ALA A 307 16.79 66.46 -12.45
N GLY A 308 17.15 66.69 -13.71
CA GLY A 308 18.48 66.41 -14.26
C GLY A 308 19.19 67.69 -14.70
N ASP A 309 20.49 67.58 -14.94
CA ASP A 309 21.37 68.30 -15.89
C ASP A 309 22.83 67.92 -15.49
N GLY A 310 23.86 67.81 -16.31
CA GLY A 310 24.11 68.10 -17.72
C GLY A 310 25.64 68.23 -17.93
N ARG A 311 26.10 67.92 -19.16
CA ARG A 311 27.38 68.29 -19.82
C ARG A 311 28.63 67.36 -19.78
N SER A 312 29.17 67.21 -21.00
CA SER A 312 30.25 66.38 -21.58
C SER A 312 31.65 67.04 -21.47
N PRO A 313 32.72 66.68 -22.27
CA PRO A 313 33.05 65.48 -23.08
C PRO A 313 34.54 65.00 -22.90
N VAL A 314 35.00 63.97 -23.65
CA VAL A 314 36.24 63.93 -24.50
C VAL A 314 36.52 62.51 -25.08
N GLU A 315 36.71 62.48 -26.42
CA GLU A 315 37.48 61.61 -27.36
C GLU A 315 37.77 60.12 -27.04
N GLY A 316 37.73 59.13 -27.95
CA GLY A 316 37.48 59.07 -29.40
C GLY A 316 38.10 57.79 -30.01
N LYS A 317 37.38 57.08 -30.91
CA LYS A 317 37.84 56.50 -32.22
C LYS A 317 36.88 55.46 -32.84
N LYS A 318 36.35 55.86 -34.01
CA LYS A 318 36.00 55.16 -35.29
C LYS A 318 35.45 53.72 -35.32
N GLN A 319 34.18 53.57 -35.75
CA GLN A 319 33.67 53.03 -37.06
C GLN A 319 33.73 51.50 -37.19
N VAL A 320 32.65 50.77 -37.51
CA VAL A 320 31.99 50.69 -38.83
C VAL A 320 30.47 50.37 -38.71
N ARG A 321 29.68 50.93 -39.63
CA ARG A 321 28.23 50.75 -39.84
C ARG A 321 27.92 49.50 -40.68
N ALA A 322 26.76 48.87 -40.42
CA ALA A 322 25.82 48.50 -41.48
C ALA A 322 24.38 48.77 -41.01
N ARG A 323 23.65 49.53 -41.84
CA ARG A 323 22.24 49.96 -41.74
C ARG A 323 21.48 49.13 -42.80
N VAL A 324 20.20 48.76 -42.65
CA VAL A 324 19.02 49.41 -43.27
C VAL A 324 17.85 48.40 -43.16
N ARG A 325 16.80 48.66 -42.36
CA ARG A 325 15.43 49.18 -42.64
C ARG A 325 14.36 48.16 -43.09
N ARG A 326 13.27 48.14 -42.30
CA ARG A 326 11.87 47.78 -42.66
C ARG A 326 11.33 48.61 -43.84
N PRO A 327 10.29 48.10 -44.54
CA PRO A 327 9.24 48.95 -45.08
C PRO A 327 7.83 48.64 -44.52
N LYS A 328 6.92 49.53 -44.90
CA LYS A 328 5.62 49.90 -44.34
C LYS A 328 4.43 49.20 -45.05
N ARG A 329 3.26 49.39 -44.44
CA ARG A 329 1.90 48.85 -44.63
C ARG A 329 1.08 49.46 -45.80
N ARG A 330 0.07 48.67 -46.27
CA ARG A 330 -1.26 48.95 -46.94
C ARG A 330 -1.38 48.50 -48.41
N PRO A 331 -2.60 48.24 -48.98
CA PRO A 331 -3.95 48.01 -48.43
C PRO A 331 -4.65 46.71 -48.98
N ALA A 332 -5.92 46.47 -48.60
CA ALA A 332 -6.77 45.31 -48.95
C ALA A 332 -7.30 45.29 -50.41
N PRO A 333 -7.82 44.13 -50.87
CA PRO A 333 -9.14 44.08 -51.51
C PRO A 333 -10.04 42.91 -51.05
N ASP A 334 -11.31 43.00 -51.45
CA ASP A 334 -12.51 42.30 -50.97
C ASP A 334 -12.71 40.82 -51.36
N ALA A 335 -13.51 40.15 -50.50
CA ALA A 335 -14.48 39.07 -50.68
C ALA A 335 -14.31 37.97 -51.77
N ALA A 336 -14.19 36.73 -51.30
CA ALA A 336 -14.84 35.56 -51.88
C ALA A 336 -15.18 34.55 -50.76
N GLU A 337 -16.43 34.11 -50.71
CA GLU A 337 -16.95 33.04 -49.86
C GLU A 337 -16.40 31.69 -50.31
N GLU A 338 -15.96 30.83 -49.39
CA GLU A 338 -16.14 29.38 -49.51
C GLU A 338 -15.95 28.69 -48.15
N SER A 339 -16.83 27.71 -47.93
CA SER A 339 -17.10 26.93 -46.72
C SER A 339 -15.98 25.98 -46.30
N GLY A 340 -15.76 25.82 -44.98
CA GLY A 340 -14.94 24.73 -44.43
C GLY A 340 -14.81 24.81 -42.90
N ASP A 341 -14.99 23.65 -42.26
CA ASP A 341 -15.14 23.42 -40.82
C ASP A 341 -14.14 24.15 -39.89
N ALA A 342 -14.68 24.69 -38.79
CA ALA A 342 -13.92 25.33 -37.73
C ALA A 342 -13.14 24.29 -36.89
N PRO A 343 -11.82 24.49 -36.64
CA PRO A 343 -11.12 23.81 -35.58
C PRO A 343 -11.60 24.37 -34.23
N SER A 344 -11.94 23.47 -33.31
CA SER A 344 -12.28 23.77 -31.93
C SER A 344 -11.15 24.54 -31.24
N ASN A 345 -11.49 25.68 -30.63
CA ASN A 345 -10.58 26.45 -29.78
C ASN A 345 -10.13 25.59 -28.58
N PRO A 346 -8.84 25.62 -28.19
CA PRO A 346 -8.40 25.07 -26.91
C PRO A 346 -9.07 25.84 -25.75
N PRO A 347 -9.30 25.21 -24.58
CA PRO A 347 -9.93 25.87 -23.46
C PRO A 347 -9.08 27.05 -23.01
N ALA A 348 -9.72 28.21 -22.84
CA ALA A 348 -9.07 29.46 -22.46
C ALA A 348 -8.23 29.26 -21.19
N GLU A 349 -6.91 29.46 -21.30
CA GLU A 349 -6.03 29.65 -20.16
C GLU A 349 -6.55 30.86 -19.36
N LYS A 350 -7.26 30.60 -18.27
CA LYS A 350 -7.64 31.65 -17.32
C LYS A 350 -6.34 32.22 -16.74
N ILE A 351 -6.08 33.49 -17.06
CA ILE A 351 -4.96 34.28 -16.54
C ILE A 351 -4.98 34.20 -15.01
N ARG A 352 -3.90 33.66 -14.45
CA ARG A 352 -3.67 33.54 -13.00
C ARG A 352 -3.77 34.91 -12.32
N LYS A 353 -4.34 34.94 -11.12
CA LYS A 353 -4.16 36.08 -10.21
C LYS A 353 -2.68 36.11 -9.77
N PRO A 354 -2.05 37.30 -9.64
CA PRO A 354 -0.61 37.41 -9.36
C PRO A 354 -0.13 36.73 -8.07
N ASP A 355 -1.03 36.50 -7.11
CA ASP A 355 -0.69 36.06 -5.74
C ASP A 355 -1.03 34.58 -5.44
N GLU A 356 -1.49 33.79 -6.41
CA GLU A 356 -1.80 32.37 -6.17
C GLU A 356 -0.53 31.49 -6.28
N PRO A 357 -0.26 30.61 -5.29
CA PRO A 357 0.93 29.77 -5.29
C PRO A 357 0.91 28.78 -6.46
N VAL A 358 2.07 28.59 -7.10
CA VAL A 358 2.23 27.64 -8.21
C VAL A 358 2.25 26.21 -7.66
N ILE A 359 1.19 25.45 -7.94
CA ILE A 359 1.11 24.03 -7.58
C ILE A 359 1.58 23.16 -8.74
N GLY A 360 2.51 22.24 -8.47
CA GLY A 360 3.09 21.33 -9.47
C GLY A 360 3.77 22.08 -10.63
N GLU A 361 3.41 21.73 -11.86
CA GLU A 361 3.85 22.41 -13.10
C GLU A 361 3.08 23.71 -13.39
N GLY A 362 2.20 24.11 -12.47
CA GLY A 362 1.38 25.30 -12.57
C GLY A 362 0.03 25.12 -13.29
N ASP A 363 -0.27 23.91 -13.73
CA ASP A 363 -1.57 23.50 -14.27
C ASP A 363 -2.51 22.92 -13.21
N SER A 364 -2.04 22.76 -11.96
CA SER A 364 -2.84 22.30 -10.82
C SER A 364 -3.30 23.47 -9.94
N ARG A 365 -4.46 23.32 -9.28
CA ARG A 365 -5.00 24.35 -8.36
C ARG A 365 -5.93 23.75 -7.30
N LEU A 366 -6.10 24.46 -6.20
CA LEU A 366 -7.04 24.13 -5.12
C LEU A 366 -8.19 25.14 -5.11
N VAL A 367 -9.42 24.65 -5.18
CA VAL A 367 -10.65 25.42 -4.97
C VAL A 367 -11.16 25.10 -3.57
N LYS A 368 -11.33 26.13 -2.74
CA LYS A 368 -11.87 25.99 -1.37
C LYS A 368 -13.36 26.32 -1.38
N GLU A 369 -14.08 25.83 -0.37
CA GLU A 369 -15.48 26.17 -0.12
C GLU A 369 -16.40 25.84 -1.31
N LEU A 370 -16.48 24.56 -1.65
CA LEU A 370 -17.46 24.08 -2.63
C LEU A 370 -18.88 24.26 -2.08
N ASP A 371 -19.78 24.70 -2.95
CA ASP A 371 -21.21 24.79 -2.67
C ASP A 371 -21.84 23.38 -2.66
N LEU A 372 -21.67 22.67 -1.55
CA LEU A 372 -22.16 21.33 -1.31
C LEU A 372 -23.15 21.30 -0.13
N PRO A 373 -24.04 20.30 -0.05
CA PRO A 373 -24.88 20.09 1.11
C PRO A 373 -24.05 20.03 2.40
N LYS A 374 -24.53 20.65 3.49
CA LYS A 374 -23.81 20.69 4.78
C LYS A 374 -23.58 19.30 5.37
N ASP A 375 -24.48 18.38 5.08
CA ASP A 375 -24.49 16.98 5.49
C ASP A 375 -23.93 16.04 4.42
N ALA A 376 -23.22 16.56 3.40
CA ALA A 376 -22.70 15.75 2.31
C ALA A 376 -21.73 14.66 2.79
N PHE A 377 -20.95 14.92 3.84
CA PHE A 377 -20.03 13.92 4.41
C PHE A 377 -20.83 12.73 4.97
N GLU A 378 -21.82 12.98 5.81
CA GLU A 378 -22.65 11.97 6.47
C GLU A 378 -23.50 11.20 5.47
N ARG A 379 -24.08 11.89 4.48
CA ARG A 379 -24.84 11.27 3.40
C ARG A 379 -23.97 10.32 2.59
N ILE A 380 -22.79 10.76 2.13
CA ILE A 380 -21.86 9.91 1.35
C ILE A 380 -21.37 8.73 2.20
N ARG A 381 -21.03 8.97 3.47
CA ARG A 381 -20.62 7.93 4.42
C ARG A 381 -21.65 6.81 4.54
N ASN A 382 -22.94 7.14 4.49
CA ASN A 382 -24.02 6.18 4.67
C ASN A 382 -24.52 5.55 3.35
N GLU A 383 -24.51 6.29 2.23
CA GLU A 383 -25.03 5.79 0.94
C GLU A 383 -24.02 4.91 0.18
N VAL A 384 -22.72 5.13 0.38
CA VAL A 384 -21.67 4.41 -0.35
C VAL A 384 -21.45 3.02 0.25
N SER A 385 -21.48 2.00 -0.59
CA SER A 385 -21.10 0.63 -0.21
C SER A 385 -19.57 0.49 -0.11
N TRP A 386 -19.01 0.74 1.06
CA TRP A 386 -17.57 0.64 1.31
C TRP A 386 -17.04 -0.79 1.21
N GLN A 387 -15.91 -0.96 0.53
CA GLN A 387 -15.25 -2.24 0.33
C GLN A 387 -13.78 -2.17 0.74
N LYS A 388 -13.23 -3.31 1.16
CA LYS A 388 -11.78 -3.50 1.27
C LYS A 388 -11.23 -3.80 -0.12
N MET A 389 -10.05 -3.27 -0.41
CA MET A 389 -9.32 -3.52 -1.65
C MET A 389 -7.93 -4.05 -1.31
N TYR A 390 -7.37 -4.85 -2.22
CA TYR A 390 -6.07 -5.47 -2.07
C TYR A 390 -5.19 -5.11 -3.27
N HIS A 391 -3.91 -4.85 -3.00
CA HIS A 391 -2.84 -4.80 -3.99
C HIS A 391 -1.92 -6.00 -3.79
N LEU A 392 -0.89 -6.12 -4.65
CA LEU A 392 0.10 -7.21 -4.61
C LEU A 392 0.83 -7.29 -3.27
N SER A 393 0.92 -6.16 -2.56
CA SER A 393 1.54 -5.99 -1.25
C SER A 393 0.58 -6.13 -0.07
N GLY A 394 -0.70 -6.48 -0.30
CA GLY A 394 -1.69 -6.74 0.73
C GLY A 394 -2.86 -5.77 0.74
N GLN A 395 -3.60 -5.75 1.85
CA GLN A 395 -4.81 -4.94 2.00
C GLN A 395 -4.47 -3.44 1.98
N VAL A 396 -5.19 -2.69 1.15
CA VAL A 396 -5.16 -1.23 1.17
C VAL A 396 -5.74 -0.74 2.51
N PRO A 397 -5.08 0.20 3.21
CA PRO A 397 -5.50 0.62 4.55
C PRO A 397 -6.88 1.29 4.53
N ARG A 398 -7.17 2.13 3.53
CA ARG A 398 -8.45 2.84 3.38
C ARG A 398 -9.54 1.96 2.78
N LEU A 399 -10.81 2.25 3.09
CA LEU A 399 -11.95 1.65 2.40
C LEU A 399 -12.22 2.36 1.08
N VAL A 400 -12.72 1.63 0.09
CA VAL A 400 -12.93 2.15 -1.26
C VAL A 400 -14.30 1.78 -1.83
N ALA A 401 -14.76 2.56 -2.80
CA ALA A 401 -15.87 2.21 -3.68
C ALA A 401 -15.63 2.83 -5.07
N VAL A 402 -16.18 2.21 -6.11
CA VAL A 402 -16.14 2.76 -7.47
C VAL A 402 -17.57 3.04 -7.90
N GLN A 403 -17.83 4.27 -8.32
CA GLN A 403 -19.09 4.67 -8.89
C GLN A 403 -18.90 5.33 -10.26
N GLY A 404 -19.86 5.18 -11.16
CA GLY A 404 -19.80 5.78 -12.48
C GLY A 404 -21.15 5.90 -13.15
N GLN A 405 -21.15 6.53 -14.31
CA GLN A 405 -22.33 6.65 -15.16
C GLN A 405 -22.49 5.36 -15.98
N VAL A 406 -23.60 4.66 -15.76
CA VAL A 406 -23.98 3.49 -16.57
C VAL A 406 -24.74 3.97 -17.79
N GLU A 407 -24.28 3.59 -18.98
CA GLU A 407 -24.93 3.95 -20.24
C GLU A 407 -26.26 3.20 -20.41
N PRO A 408 -27.22 3.71 -21.21
CA PRO A 408 -28.51 3.04 -21.45
C PRO A 408 -28.39 1.62 -22.05
N ASN A 409 -27.24 1.30 -22.62
CA ASN A 409 -26.91 0.00 -23.20
C ASN A 409 -26.10 -0.89 -22.23
N GLU A 410 -26.10 -0.59 -20.93
CA GLU A 410 -25.35 -1.27 -19.88
C GLU A 410 -23.82 -1.18 -19.98
N ALA A 411 -23.30 -0.37 -20.90
CA ALA A 411 -21.87 -0.09 -20.94
C ALA A 411 -21.46 0.76 -19.74
N ILE A 412 -20.29 0.47 -19.18
CA ILE A 412 -19.73 1.19 -18.05
C ILE A 412 -18.33 1.72 -18.38
N PRO A 413 -17.96 2.90 -17.86
CA PRO A 413 -16.60 3.40 -17.99
C PRO A 413 -15.65 2.52 -17.16
N ILE A 414 -14.50 2.18 -17.72
CA ILE A 414 -13.49 1.37 -17.03
C ILE A 414 -12.20 2.16 -16.84
N TYR A 415 -11.74 2.25 -15.58
CA TYR A 415 -10.44 2.81 -15.23
C TYR A 415 -9.48 1.69 -14.84
N ARG A 416 -8.47 1.44 -15.66
CA ARG A 416 -7.45 0.41 -15.39
C ARG A 416 -6.20 1.01 -14.78
N HIS A 417 -5.70 0.33 -13.76
CA HIS A 417 -4.46 0.65 -13.07
C HIS A 417 -3.83 -0.65 -12.56
N PRO A 418 -2.55 -0.66 -12.19
CA PRO A 418 -1.89 -1.86 -11.66
C PRO A 418 -2.43 -2.17 -10.26
N ALA A 419 -3.50 -2.96 -10.20
CA ALA A 419 -4.02 -3.58 -8.99
C ALA A 419 -4.55 -4.98 -9.34
N ASP A 420 -4.52 -5.87 -8.35
CA ASP A 420 -5.00 -7.25 -8.50
C ASP A 420 -6.52 -7.33 -8.55
N GLU A 421 -7.20 -6.35 -7.94
CA GLU A 421 -8.65 -6.32 -7.85
C GLU A 421 -9.14 -4.87 -7.78
N SER A 422 -10.14 -4.52 -8.60
CA SER A 422 -10.89 -3.27 -8.50
C SER A 422 -12.33 -3.57 -8.07
N PRO A 423 -12.93 -2.76 -7.16
CA PRO A 423 -14.34 -2.87 -6.83
C PRO A 423 -15.24 -2.81 -8.07
N PRO A 424 -16.38 -3.51 -8.09
CA PRO A 424 -17.34 -3.35 -9.17
C PRO A 424 -17.82 -1.90 -9.22
N LEU A 425 -17.94 -1.37 -10.44
CA LEU A 425 -18.51 -0.05 -10.65
C LEU A 425 -20.01 -0.10 -10.37
N LYS A 426 -20.46 0.71 -9.41
CA LYS A 426 -21.89 0.96 -9.15
C LYS A 426 -22.33 2.26 -9.82
N ALA A 427 -23.63 2.45 -9.98
CA ALA A 427 -24.16 3.75 -10.39
C ALA A 427 -23.83 4.83 -9.33
N PHE A 428 -23.74 6.10 -9.75
CA PHE A 428 -23.63 7.21 -8.82
C PHE A 428 -24.82 7.24 -7.86
N THR A 429 -24.53 7.36 -6.57
CA THR A 429 -25.54 7.67 -5.55
C THR A 429 -25.93 9.14 -5.62
N SER A 430 -27.10 9.51 -5.08
CA SER A 430 -27.66 10.88 -5.22
C SER A 430 -26.66 11.96 -4.78
N THR A 431 -25.99 11.79 -3.64
CA THR A 431 -25.06 12.80 -3.14
C THR A 431 -23.78 12.86 -3.96
N VAL A 432 -23.22 11.71 -4.35
CA VAL A 432 -22.05 11.68 -5.23
C VAL A 432 -22.35 12.34 -6.58
N ASP A 433 -23.55 12.15 -7.13
CA ASP A 433 -23.98 12.80 -8.38
C ASP A 433 -24.15 14.32 -8.23
N GLU A 434 -24.70 14.80 -7.11
CA GLU A 434 -24.76 16.23 -6.78
C GLU A 434 -23.35 16.84 -6.74
N VAL A 435 -22.39 16.17 -6.06
CA VAL A 435 -20.99 16.62 -6.04
C VAL A 435 -20.40 16.64 -7.45
N ARG A 436 -20.64 15.59 -8.25
CA ARG A 436 -20.18 15.49 -9.64
C ARG A 436 -20.62 16.69 -10.46
N ILE A 437 -21.91 17.05 -10.41
CA ILE A 437 -22.49 18.19 -11.15
C ILE A 437 -21.81 19.52 -10.75
N VAL A 438 -21.56 19.74 -9.46
CA VAL A 438 -20.85 20.93 -8.97
C VAL A 438 -19.42 20.97 -9.52
N VAL A 439 -18.72 19.84 -9.51
CA VAL A 439 -17.35 19.74 -10.02
C VAL A 439 -17.31 19.93 -11.55
N GLU A 440 -18.21 19.32 -12.31
CA GLU A 440 -18.30 19.50 -13.77
C GLU A 440 -18.50 20.97 -14.16
N LYS A 441 -19.33 21.71 -13.43
CA LYS A 441 -19.54 23.14 -13.64
C LYS A 441 -18.25 23.95 -13.44
N ILE A 442 -17.39 23.54 -12.50
CA ILE A 442 -16.09 24.18 -12.24
C ILE A 442 -15.07 23.84 -13.33
N LEU A 443 -15.06 22.59 -13.80
CA LEU A 443 -14.09 22.07 -14.77
C LEU A 443 -14.41 22.44 -16.22
N GLY A 444 -15.69 22.51 -16.59
CA GLY A 444 -16.14 22.73 -17.96
C GLY A 444 -16.04 21.50 -18.86
N HIS A 445 -15.87 20.31 -18.30
CA HIS A 445 -15.92 19.02 -19.01
C HIS A 445 -16.66 17.98 -18.16
N PRO A 446 -17.24 16.93 -18.78
CA PRO A 446 -17.97 15.91 -18.04
C PRO A 446 -17.05 15.02 -17.21
N LEU A 447 -17.64 14.31 -16.26
CA LEU A 447 -17.05 13.31 -15.39
C LEU A 447 -18.01 12.11 -15.37
N ASN A 448 -17.52 10.90 -15.61
CA ASN A 448 -18.35 9.69 -15.69
C ASN A 448 -17.87 8.56 -14.78
N HIS A 449 -16.77 8.78 -14.04
CA HIS A 449 -16.19 7.78 -13.14
C HIS A 449 -15.68 8.45 -11.86
N CYS A 450 -15.86 7.81 -10.71
CA CYS A 450 -15.34 8.25 -9.42
C CYS A 450 -14.79 7.08 -8.60
N LEU A 451 -13.54 7.22 -8.14
CA LEU A 451 -12.98 6.41 -7.07
C LEU A 451 -13.21 7.12 -5.73
N ILE A 452 -14.02 6.51 -4.88
CA ILE A 452 -14.41 7.02 -3.57
C ILE A 452 -13.56 6.31 -2.52
N GLN A 453 -12.95 7.06 -1.61
CA GLN A 453 -12.04 6.52 -0.59
C GLN A 453 -12.39 7.09 0.78
N LEU A 454 -12.60 6.22 1.77
CA LEU A 454 -12.80 6.57 3.17
C LEU A 454 -11.54 6.27 3.96
N TYR A 455 -10.91 7.33 4.45
CA TYR A 455 -9.84 7.31 5.44
C TYR A 455 -10.51 7.35 6.80
N ARG A 456 -10.38 6.28 7.58
CA ARG A 456 -11.07 6.11 8.87
C ARG A 456 -10.42 6.92 9.98
N ASP A 457 -9.14 7.21 9.84
CA ASP A 457 -8.36 7.97 10.80
C ASP A 457 -7.12 8.63 10.13
N GLY A 458 -6.25 9.18 10.98
CA GLY A 458 -4.96 9.73 10.57
C GLY A 458 -3.96 8.69 10.03
N GLN A 459 -4.13 7.39 10.28
CA GLN A 459 -3.19 6.34 9.88
C GLN A 459 -3.44 5.84 8.45
N ASP A 460 -4.71 5.81 8.02
CA ASP A 460 -5.05 5.48 6.64
C ASP A 460 -4.31 6.42 5.66
N ASN A 461 -3.77 5.83 4.59
CA ASN A 461 -2.86 6.51 3.67
C ASN A 461 -3.02 6.03 2.21
N ILE A 462 -2.37 6.74 1.30
CA ILE A 462 -2.12 6.32 -0.07
C ILE A 462 -0.69 6.73 -0.44
N SER A 463 0.11 5.75 -0.84
CA SER A 463 1.48 5.92 -1.32
C SER A 463 1.58 6.89 -2.49
N GLU A 464 2.78 7.45 -2.68
CA GLU A 464 3.05 8.37 -3.78
C GLU A 464 2.92 7.66 -5.14
N HIS A 465 2.04 8.16 -6.00
CA HIS A 465 1.77 7.58 -7.31
C HIS A 465 1.42 8.65 -8.35
N SER A 466 1.37 8.26 -9.62
CA SER A 466 0.70 9.01 -10.69
C SER A 466 -0.53 8.24 -11.15
N ASP A 467 -1.61 8.96 -11.43
CA ASP A 467 -2.81 8.38 -12.01
C ASP A 467 -2.54 7.92 -13.44
N LYS A 468 -3.10 6.77 -13.83
CA LYS A 468 -2.85 6.15 -15.14
C LYS A 468 -3.69 6.79 -16.21
N THR A 469 -3.05 7.31 -17.25
CA THR A 469 -3.74 8.08 -18.30
C THR A 469 -4.29 7.23 -19.45
N LEU A 470 -4.10 5.90 -19.42
CA LEU A 470 -4.59 4.98 -20.47
C LEU A 470 -6.07 5.20 -20.81
N ASP A 471 -6.93 5.20 -19.78
CA ASP A 471 -8.39 5.28 -19.95
C ASP A 471 -8.95 6.69 -19.75
N ILE A 472 -8.16 7.64 -19.26
CA ILE A 472 -8.60 9.02 -19.00
C ILE A 472 -8.60 9.80 -20.33
N VAL A 473 -9.73 10.43 -20.65
CA VAL A 473 -9.89 11.24 -21.87
C VAL A 473 -8.81 12.32 -21.91
N ARG A 474 -8.04 12.36 -23.00
CA ARG A 474 -6.96 13.34 -23.19
C ARG A 474 -7.48 14.78 -23.03
N GLY A 475 -6.73 15.60 -22.30
CA GLY A 475 -7.09 17.00 -22.03
C GLY A 475 -8.12 17.21 -20.92
N SER A 476 -8.69 16.14 -20.35
CA SER A 476 -9.51 16.24 -19.13
C SER A 476 -8.64 16.36 -17.88
N SER A 477 -9.21 16.95 -16.83
CA SER A 477 -8.55 17.07 -15.52
C SER A 477 -8.93 15.90 -14.61
N ILE A 478 -8.01 15.54 -13.71
CA ILE A 478 -8.28 14.65 -12.59
C ILE A 478 -8.62 15.52 -11.38
N CYS A 479 -9.69 15.21 -10.68
CA CYS A 479 -10.18 16.06 -9.59
C CYS A 479 -10.45 15.26 -8.32
N ASN A 480 -9.97 15.77 -7.20
CA ASN A 480 -10.16 15.18 -5.88
C ASN A 480 -10.99 16.13 -4.99
N VAL A 481 -12.22 15.76 -4.69
CA VAL A 481 -13.02 16.45 -3.66
C VAL A 481 -12.71 15.84 -2.30
N SER A 482 -12.46 16.70 -1.32
CA SER A 482 -12.16 16.33 0.07
C SER A 482 -13.27 16.76 1.00
N LEU A 483 -13.83 15.81 1.74
CA LEU A 483 -14.83 16.01 2.79
C LEU A 483 -14.33 15.37 4.08
N GLY A 484 -14.57 16.01 5.21
CA GLY A 484 -14.19 15.52 6.54
C GLY A 484 -12.94 16.20 7.10
N ALA A 485 -12.16 15.44 7.87
CA ALA A 485 -10.89 15.88 8.45
C ALA A 485 -9.90 16.37 7.38
N GLN A 486 -9.23 17.49 7.66
CA GLN A 486 -8.19 18.02 6.80
C GLN A 486 -6.99 17.07 6.76
N ARG A 487 -6.54 16.72 5.55
CA ARG A 487 -5.29 15.98 5.31
C ARG A 487 -4.41 16.75 4.34
N VAL A 488 -3.13 16.40 4.30
CA VAL A 488 -2.15 17.04 3.42
C VAL A 488 -1.84 16.10 2.26
N MET A 489 -2.11 16.54 1.04
CA MET A 489 -1.61 15.90 -0.17
C MET A 489 -0.16 16.33 -0.38
N VAL A 490 0.72 15.36 -0.51
CA VAL A 490 2.13 15.58 -0.83
C VAL A 490 2.31 15.41 -2.33
N LEU A 491 2.88 16.42 -3.00
CA LEU A 491 3.35 16.33 -4.38
C LEU A 491 4.87 16.25 -4.39
N ARG A 492 5.45 15.34 -5.16
CA ARG A 492 6.91 15.18 -5.28
C ARG A 492 7.32 14.99 -6.72
N THR A 493 8.32 15.73 -7.21
CA THR A 493 8.84 15.54 -8.57
C THR A 493 9.36 14.12 -8.77
N LYS A 494 9.14 13.52 -9.94
CA LYS A 494 9.77 12.25 -10.34
C LYS A 494 11.28 12.43 -10.54
N THR A 495 12.02 11.34 -10.42
CA THR A 495 13.48 11.35 -10.65
C THR A 495 13.75 11.50 -12.15
N SER A 496 14.37 12.60 -12.57
CA SER A 496 14.73 12.81 -13.97
C SER A 496 15.97 11.98 -14.33
N SER A 497 15.90 11.16 -15.37
CA SER A 497 17.02 10.39 -15.92
C SER A 497 18.11 11.24 -16.60
N GLU A 498 17.92 12.56 -16.75
CA GLU A 498 18.78 13.43 -17.58
C GLU A 498 19.60 14.50 -16.83
N ARG A 499 19.46 14.68 -15.51
CA ARG A 499 20.31 15.65 -14.78
C ARG A 499 21.60 15.00 -14.28
N LYS A 500 22.50 14.67 -15.23
CA LYS A 500 23.87 14.19 -14.91
C LYS A 500 24.86 15.31 -14.57
N ASN A 501 24.50 16.58 -14.75
CA ASN A 501 25.37 17.72 -14.44
C ASN A 501 24.55 18.80 -13.75
N GLU A 502 24.57 18.82 -12.42
CA GLU A 502 24.61 20.03 -11.56
C GLU A 502 24.39 19.61 -10.11
N THR A 503 25.22 20.18 -9.24
CA THR A 503 25.49 19.85 -7.83
C THR A 503 24.36 20.18 -6.84
N GLU A 504 23.10 20.16 -7.28
CA GLU A 504 21.91 20.35 -6.43
C GLU A 504 20.79 19.40 -6.88
N SER A 505 20.70 18.20 -6.32
CA SER A 505 19.67 17.23 -6.73
C SER A 505 18.86 16.69 -5.55
N GLY A 506 18.09 17.56 -4.91
CA GLY A 506 16.94 17.17 -4.08
C GLY A 506 15.66 17.14 -4.91
N ARG A 507 14.78 16.15 -4.70
CA ARG A 507 13.44 16.13 -5.31
C ARG A 507 12.59 17.26 -4.72
N THR A 508 11.93 18.06 -5.55
CA THR A 508 11.04 19.12 -5.06
C THR A 508 9.78 18.51 -4.47
N THR A 509 9.44 18.88 -3.24
CA THR A 509 8.22 18.44 -2.54
C THR A 509 7.32 19.64 -2.23
N GLN A 510 6.02 19.52 -2.54
CA GLN A 510 4.98 20.48 -2.16
C GLN A 510 3.96 19.80 -1.25
N ARG A 511 3.43 20.55 -0.27
CA ARG A 511 2.42 20.07 0.68
C ARG A 511 1.16 20.91 0.50
N VAL A 512 0.08 20.29 0.04
CA VAL A 512 -1.19 20.95 -0.25
C VAL A 512 -2.23 20.51 0.79
N PRO A 513 -2.60 21.36 1.75
CA PRO A 513 -3.70 21.08 2.67
C PRO A 513 -5.02 20.93 1.90
N LEU A 514 -5.79 19.90 2.23
CA LEU A 514 -7.10 19.60 1.66
C LEU A 514 -8.18 19.79 2.73
N PRO A 515 -8.69 21.03 2.92
CA PRO A 515 -9.73 21.29 3.91
C PRO A 515 -11.07 20.64 3.51
N HIS A 516 -11.98 20.56 4.47
CA HIS A 516 -13.37 20.15 4.22
C HIS A 516 -14.00 20.98 3.08
N GLN A 517 -14.78 20.33 2.20
CA GLN A 517 -15.40 20.95 1.01
C GLN A 517 -14.39 21.65 0.09
N SER A 518 -13.25 21.01 -0.17
CA SER A 518 -12.28 21.48 -1.16
C SER A 518 -12.19 20.57 -2.37
N LEU A 519 -11.83 21.16 -3.51
CA LEU A 519 -11.58 20.48 -4.78
C LEU A 519 -10.13 20.74 -5.19
N PHE A 520 -9.33 19.70 -5.21
CA PHE A 520 -8.00 19.72 -5.82
C PHE A 520 -8.09 19.29 -7.28
N ILE A 521 -7.66 20.15 -8.19
CA ILE A 521 -7.64 19.88 -9.64
C ILE A 521 -6.18 19.60 -10.02
N LEU A 522 -5.91 18.36 -10.40
CA LEU A 522 -4.61 17.87 -10.85
C LEU A 522 -4.51 18.01 -12.37
N GLY A 523 -3.59 18.85 -12.81
CA GLY A 523 -3.32 19.05 -14.23
C GLY A 523 -2.47 17.93 -14.85
N GLN A 524 -2.56 17.77 -16.17
CA GLN A 524 -1.91 16.69 -16.91
C GLN A 524 -0.38 16.73 -16.80
N LYS A 525 0.24 17.91 -16.88
CA LYS A 525 1.69 18.07 -16.76
C LYS A 525 2.15 17.75 -15.34
N THR A 526 1.38 18.20 -14.34
CA THR A 526 1.66 17.82 -12.95
C THR A 526 1.54 16.30 -12.75
N ASN A 527 0.48 15.63 -13.20
CA ASN A 527 0.35 14.16 -13.08
C ASN A 527 1.50 13.40 -13.78
N MET A 528 2.01 13.94 -14.89
CA MET A 528 3.14 13.36 -15.63
C MET A 528 4.47 13.50 -14.89
N ARG A 529 4.79 14.69 -14.36
CA ARG A 529 6.11 14.99 -13.78
C ARG A 529 6.19 14.84 -12.26
N TRP A 530 5.05 14.73 -11.58
CA TRP A 530 4.94 14.66 -10.13
C TRP A 530 4.20 13.40 -9.71
N LEU A 531 4.63 12.84 -8.59
CA LEU A 531 3.89 11.87 -7.81
C LEU A 531 3.04 12.61 -6.77
N HIS A 532 1.92 12.00 -6.38
CA HIS A 532 1.04 12.51 -5.34
C HIS A 532 0.61 11.42 -4.36
N GLY A 533 0.42 11.77 -3.10
CA GLY A 533 0.00 10.83 -2.05
C GLY A 533 -0.52 11.51 -0.80
N ILE A 534 -1.08 10.74 0.13
CA ILE A 534 -1.51 11.18 1.46
C ILE A 534 -0.87 10.24 2.48
N ARG A 535 0.03 10.78 3.30
CA ARG A 535 0.80 10.00 4.28
C ARG A 535 0.03 9.79 5.59
N PRO A 536 0.38 8.75 6.39
CA PRO A 536 -0.07 8.64 7.78
C PRO A 536 0.34 9.88 8.59
N ASP A 537 -0.60 10.42 9.35
CA ASP A 537 -0.35 11.47 10.32
C ASP A 537 -0.11 10.86 11.71
N LYS A 538 1.17 10.53 11.97
CA LYS A 538 1.66 9.95 13.23
C LYS A 538 1.83 10.96 14.37
N ARG A 539 1.46 12.25 14.17
CA ARG A 539 1.54 13.26 15.24
C ARG A 539 0.56 12.94 16.37
N GLN A 540 0.91 13.33 17.60
CA GLN A 540 0.02 13.20 18.75
C GLN A 540 -1.24 14.04 18.56
N GLU A 541 -2.38 13.54 19.04
CA GLU A 541 -3.69 14.12 18.79
C GLU A 541 -3.82 15.56 19.32
N ASN A 542 -3.19 15.88 20.45
CA ASN A 542 -3.12 17.23 21.02
C ASN A 542 -2.33 18.25 20.17
N THR A 543 -1.55 17.80 19.18
CA THR A 543 -0.80 18.69 18.27
C THR A 543 -1.50 18.94 16.93
N LYS A 544 -2.67 18.33 16.73
CA LYS A 544 -3.48 18.46 15.51
C LYS A 544 -4.42 19.65 15.64
N ALA A 545 -4.63 20.37 14.54
CA ALA A 545 -5.59 21.47 14.50
C ALA A 545 -7.04 20.93 14.54
N PRO A 546 -8.04 21.73 14.97
CA PRO A 546 -9.44 21.30 15.02
C PRO A 546 -9.96 20.78 13.68
N GLU A 547 -9.51 21.37 12.57
CA GLU A 547 -9.89 20.96 11.22
C GLU A 547 -9.32 19.58 10.84
N GLU A 548 -8.16 19.22 11.40
CA GLU A 548 -7.51 17.92 11.20
C GLU A 548 -8.14 16.81 12.07
N GLN A 549 -8.92 17.20 13.10
CA GLN A 549 -9.64 16.30 14.00
C GLN A 549 -11.16 16.25 13.72
N ALA A 550 -11.65 17.10 12.81
CA ALA A 550 -13.05 17.17 12.45
C ALA A 550 -13.57 15.79 12.01
N TYR A 551 -14.87 15.54 12.21
CA TYR A 551 -15.51 14.26 11.85
C TYR A 551 -14.83 13.02 12.47
N GLY A 552 -14.27 13.16 13.67
CA GLY A 552 -13.57 12.06 14.35
C GLY A 552 -12.27 11.63 13.66
N GLY A 553 -11.68 12.50 12.85
CA GLY A 553 -10.49 12.19 12.04
C GLY A 553 -10.79 11.47 10.73
N GLU A 554 -12.06 11.15 10.44
CA GLU A 554 -12.46 10.53 9.18
C GLU A 554 -12.41 11.54 8.01
N ARG A 555 -12.01 11.07 6.84
CA ARG A 555 -12.01 11.84 5.58
C ARG A 555 -12.52 11.00 4.43
N ILE A 556 -13.42 11.58 3.63
CA ILE A 556 -13.87 11.03 2.35
C ILE A 556 -13.20 11.79 1.20
N SER A 557 -12.70 11.03 0.24
CA SER A 557 -12.05 11.52 -0.97
C SER A 557 -12.77 11.01 -2.20
N LEU A 558 -13.30 11.91 -3.03
CA LEU A 558 -13.95 11.59 -4.30
C LEU A 558 -13.00 11.95 -5.43
N THR A 559 -12.42 10.96 -6.09
CA THR A 559 -11.51 11.18 -7.24
C THR A 559 -12.27 10.95 -8.53
N PHE A 560 -12.75 12.03 -9.13
CA PHE A 560 -13.48 12.00 -10.38
C PHE A 560 -12.55 12.05 -11.58
N ARG A 561 -12.94 11.34 -12.64
CA ARG A 561 -12.24 11.26 -13.92
C ARG A 561 -13.25 11.27 -15.06
N HIS A 562 -12.81 11.73 -16.22
CA HIS A 562 -13.51 11.52 -17.48
C HIS A 562 -12.85 10.35 -18.21
N ILE A 563 -13.54 9.22 -18.29
CA ILE A 563 -13.05 7.97 -18.83
C ILE A 563 -13.57 7.77 -20.25
N GLY A 564 -12.66 7.48 -21.18
CA GLY A 564 -12.94 7.29 -22.61
C GLY A 564 -12.89 5.83 -23.06
N THR A 565 -12.72 4.89 -22.13
CA THR A 565 -12.74 3.45 -22.36
C THR A 565 -13.96 2.85 -21.68
N TYR A 566 -14.65 1.97 -22.40
CA TYR A 566 -15.91 1.38 -21.98
C TYR A 566 -15.85 -0.14 -22.04
N LEU A 567 -16.55 -0.75 -21.10
CA LEU A 567 -16.75 -2.19 -20.99
C LEU A 567 -18.24 -2.48 -20.97
N HIS A 568 -18.66 -3.52 -21.67
CA HIS A 568 -19.97 -4.10 -21.49
C HIS A 568 -19.86 -5.38 -20.64
N PRO A 569 -20.35 -5.40 -19.38
CA PRO A 569 -20.16 -6.52 -18.47
C PRO A 569 -20.77 -7.83 -18.98
N THR A 570 -21.97 -7.78 -19.56
CA THR A 570 -22.71 -8.95 -20.05
C THR A 570 -22.11 -9.57 -21.31
N THR A 571 -21.72 -8.77 -22.30
CA THR A 571 -21.15 -9.28 -23.56
C THR A 571 -19.63 -9.44 -23.50
N ASN A 572 -19.00 -9.00 -22.41
CA ASN A 572 -17.56 -8.95 -22.20
C ASN A 572 -16.78 -8.28 -23.35
N LEU A 573 -17.31 -7.16 -23.85
CA LEU A 573 -16.71 -6.38 -24.94
C LEU A 573 -16.11 -5.09 -24.39
N ILE A 574 -14.92 -4.72 -24.88
CA ILE A 574 -14.21 -3.49 -24.53
C ILE A 574 -13.96 -2.64 -25.78
N TRP A 575 -14.09 -1.32 -25.63
CA TRP A 575 -13.75 -0.34 -26.67
C TRP A 575 -13.40 1.03 -26.07
N GLY A 576 -12.90 1.94 -26.90
CA GLY A 576 -12.60 3.32 -26.54
C GLY A 576 -11.10 3.63 -26.55
N GLN A 577 -10.72 4.75 -25.96
CA GLN A 577 -9.37 5.33 -26.10
C GLN A 577 -8.26 4.33 -25.71
N GLY A 578 -8.40 3.70 -24.55
CA GLY A 578 -7.43 2.75 -24.01
C GLY A 578 -7.58 1.32 -24.53
N ALA A 579 -8.63 1.00 -25.28
CA ALA A 579 -8.83 -0.32 -25.88
C ALA A 579 -8.17 -0.41 -27.26
N VAL A 580 -8.00 -1.60 -27.82
CA VAL A 580 -7.53 -1.73 -29.21
C VAL A 580 -8.63 -1.27 -30.18
N GLY A 581 -9.87 -1.69 -29.92
CA GLY A 581 -11.05 -1.18 -30.61
C GLY A 581 -11.41 0.23 -30.13
N LYS A 582 -11.23 1.26 -30.96
CA LYS A 582 -11.44 2.66 -30.53
C LYS A 582 -12.91 3.10 -30.50
N SER A 583 -13.77 2.40 -31.23
CA SER A 583 -15.22 2.64 -31.25
C SER A 583 -16.01 1.36 -30.97
N ARG A 584 -17.29 1.53 -30.65
CA ARG A 584 -18.20 0.41 -30.35
C ARG A 584 -18.32 -0.59 -31.51
N ASP A 585 -18.31 -0.12 -32.75
CA ASP A 585 -18.39 -0.99 -33.93
C ASP A 585 -17.13 -1.85 -34.12
N THR A 586 -16.02 -1.41 -33.53
CA THR A 586 -14.74 -2.12 -33.49
C THR A 586 -14.48 -2.78 -32.13
N ALA A 587 -15.49 -2.89 -31.27
CA ALA A 587 -15.34 -3.47 -29.94
C ALA A 587 -14.82 -4.90 -30.00
N ARG A 588 -13.97 -5.25 -29.04
CA ARG A 588 -13.30 -6.53 -28.98
C ARG A 588 -13.62 -7.28 -27.69
N PRO A 589 -13.55 -8.61 -27.68
CA PRO A 589 -13.62 -9.38 -26.45
C PRO A 589 -12.51 -8.97 -25.49
N VAL A 590 -12.84 -8.87 -24.21
CA VAL A 590 -11.85 -8.67 -23.14
C VAL A 590 -10.92 -9.87 -23.07
N VAL A 591 -9.64 -9.60 -22.83
CA VAL A 591 -8.61 -10.63 -22.59
C VAL A 591 -8.42 -10.84 -21.08
N HIS A 592 -8.54 -12.09 -20.64
CA HIS A 592 -8.27 -12.52 -19.28
C HIS A 592 -7.23 -13.65 -19.26
N GLY A 593 -6.29 -13.59 -18.30
CA GLY A 593 -5.42 -14.73 -17.98
C GLY A 593 -4.31 -15.02 -19.01
N ILE A 594 -3.99 -14.08 -19.91
CA ILE A 594 -2.80 -14.16 -20.79
C ILE A 594 -1.65 -13.40 -20.09
N PRO A 595 -0.64 -14.11 -19.56
CA PRO A 595 0.45 -13.48 -18.81
C PRO A 595 1.22 -12.44 -19.61
N GLU A 596 1.45 -12.67 -20.91
CA GLU A 596 2.25 -11.81 -21.76
C GLU A 596 1.58 -10.45 -22.00
N GLU A 597 0.28 -10.42 -22.31
CA GLU A 597 -0.44 -9.15 -22.53
C GLU A 597 -0.63 -8.39 -21.20
N THR A 598 -0.87 -9.11 -20.11
CA THR A 598 -0.96 -8.54 -18.77
C THR A 598 0.37 -7.89 -18.37
N GLU A 599 1.48 -8.57 -18.63
CA GLU A 599 2.83 -8.06 -18.37
C GLU A 599 3.13 -6.81 -19.23
N GLN A 600 2.73 -6.79 -20.50
CA GLN A 600 2.91 -5.61 -21.36
C GLN A 600 2.18 -4.39 -20.80
N MET A 601 0.93 -4.55 -20.35
CA MET A 601 0.15 -3.46 -19.74
C MET A 601 0.78 -2.98 -18.43
N ILE A 602 1.23 -3.90 -17.57
CA ILE A 602 1.93 -3.56 -16.32
C ILE A 602 3.25 -2.82 -16.60
N ARG A 603 4.03 -3.27 -17.58
CA ARG A 603 5.26 -2.59 -18.01
C ARG A 603 4.97 -1.18 -18.52
N ALA A 604 3.90 -0.99 -19.29
CA ALA A 604 3.46 0.31 -19.76
C ALA A 604 3.07 1.25 -18.60
N PHE A 605 2.31 0.76 -17.61
CA PHE A 605 2.02 1.50 -16.38
C PHE A 605 3.28 1.86 -15.60
N GLY A 606 4.27 0.97 -15.55
CA GLY A 606 5.56 1.21 -14.90
C GLY A 606 6.37 2.31 -15.59
N GLN A 607 6.35 2.36 -16.93
CA GLN A 607 7.00 3.44 -17.69
C GLN A 607 6.39 4.81 -17.37
N GLU A 608 5.06 4.93 -17.33
CA GLU A 608 4.36 6.17 -16.96
C GLU A 608 4.74 6.67 -15.55
N ASN A 609 4.96 5.75 -14.60
CA ASN A 609 5.37 6.13 -13.24
C ASN A 609 6.82 6.61 -13.15
N ARG A 610 7.74 6.04 -13.95
CA ARG A 610 9.17 6.36 -13.86
C ARG A 610 9.56 7.58 -14.70
N LEU A 611 9.00 7.72 -15.90
CA LEU A 611 9.41 8.75 -16.84
C LEU A 611 8.79 10.11 -16.47
N SER A 612 9.62 11.16 -16.50
CA SER A 612 9.16 12.55 -16.34
C SER A 612 8.56 13.12 -17.62
N GLU A 613 8.94 12.56 -18.78
CA GLU A 613 8.34 12.83 -20.09
C GLU A 613 7.77 11.50 -20.62
N PHE A 614 6.45 11.45 -20.82
CA PHE A 614 5.74 10.24 -21.20
C PHE A 614 4.99 10.44 -22.51
N SER A 615 5.32 9.62 -23.53
CA SER A 615 4.62 9.63 -24.81
C SER A 615 3.43 8.67 -24.75
N TRP A 616 2.23 9.22 -24.57
CA TRP A 616 0.98 8.44 -24.54
C TRP A 616 0.77 7.66 -25.84
N ASP A 617 1.03 8.30 -27.00
CA ASP A 617 0.77 7.70 -28.30
C ASP A 617 1.71 6.50 -28.58
N ASP A 618 2.97 6.56 -28.13
CA ASP A 618 3.93 5.47 -28.31
C ASP A 618 3.67 4.29 -27.36
N VAL A 619 3.22 4.56 -26.13
CA VAL A 619 3.07 3.53 -25.08
C VAL A 619 1.64 2.96 -25.02
N TYR A 620 0.62 3.82 -25.13
CA TYR A 620 -0.80 3.46 -25.00
C TYR A 620 -1.58 3.56 -26.32
N GLY A 621 -1.04 4.20 -27.37
CA GLY A 621 -1.78 4.43 -28.62
C GLY A 621 -2.32 3.15 -29.26
N GLY A 622 -1.58 2.05 -29.19
CA GLY A 622 -2.01 0.73 -29.67
C GLY A 622 -3.22 0.16 -28.93
N GLY A 623 -3.45 0.58 -27.68
CA GLY A 623 -4.53 0.09 -26.81
C GLY A 623 -4.24 -1.28 -26.19
N PHE A 624 -5.04 -1.62 -25.18
CA PHE A 624 -5.00 -2.90 -24.47
C PHE A 624 -6.43 -3.43 -24.35
N ASP A 625 -6.66 -4.69 -24.69
CA ASP A 625 -7.95 -5.36 -24.44
C ASP A 625 -7.92 -6.16 -23.12
N VAL A 626 -6.78 -6.18 -22.45
CA VAL A 626 -6.58 -6.82 -21.14
C VAL A 626 -7.33 -6.06 -20.06
N VAL A 627 -8.01 -6.84 -19.24
CA VAL A 627 -8.63 -6.33 -18.03
C VAL A 627 -8.36 -7.29 -16.88
N ASN A 628 -7.70 -6.78 -15.82
CA ASN A 628 -7.31 -7.55 -14.64
C ASN A 628 -8.47 -7.82 -13.67
N PHE A 629 -9.71 -7.94 -14.15
CA PHE A 629 -10.83 -8.29 -13.27
C PHE A 629 -10.79 -9.78 -12.94
N VAL A 630 -10.41 -10.11 -11.71
CA VAL A 630 -11.15 -11.16 -11.02
C VAL A 630 -12.45 -10.51 -10.55
N THR A 631 -13.49 -10.50 -11.38
CA THR A 631 -14.83 -10.08 -10.96
C THR A 631 -15.29 -11.04 -9.89
N ALA A 632 -15.14 -10.66 -8.62
CA ALA A 632 -15.49 -11.54 -7.53
C ALA A 632 -17.01 -11.72 -7.48
N SER A 633 -17.46 -12.90 -7.86
CA SER A 633 -18.85 -13.30 -7.69
C SER A 633 -19.12 -13.42 -6.18
N SER A 634 -19.95 -12.53 -5.63
CA SER A 634 -20.35 -12.56 -4.21
C SER A 634 -21.44 -13.62 -4.01
N ALA A 635 -21.26 -14.50 -3.04
CA ALA A 635 -22.30 -15.41 -2.57
C ALA A 635 -23.37 -14.65 -1.75
N GLN A 636 -24.50 -15.29 -1.49
CA GLN A 636 -25.52 -14.75 -0.57
C GLN A 636 -25.54 -15.58 0.71
N LEU A 637 -25.54 -14.91 1.87
CA LEU A 637 -25.73 -15.52 3.17
C LEU A 637 -27.02 -15.00 3.80
N ILE A 638 -28.00 -15.88 3.96
CA ILE A 638 -29.22 -15.60 4.69
C ILE A 638 -29.02 -16.03 6.13
N ILE A 639 -29.08 -15.07 7.07
CA ILE A 639 -28.86 -15.34 8.50
C ILE A 639 -30.11 -15.91 9.18
N SER A 640 -29.88 -16.74 10.19
CA SER A 640 -30.93 -17.47 10.92
C SER A 640 -31.46 -16.75 12.15
N GLY A 641 -30.69 -15.80 12.69
CA GLY A 641 -30.93 -15.16 13.99
C GLY A 641 -30.35 -15.95 15.17
N ASP A 642 -29.78 -17.13 14.95
CA ASP A 642 -28.99 -17.85 15.94
C ASP A 642 -27.55 -17.33 15.92
N SER A 643 -27.16 -16.63 16.99
CA SER A 643 -25.88 -15.93 17.07
C SER A 643 -24.66 -16.84 16.90
N VAL A 644 -24.76 -18.11 17.28
CA VAL A 644 -23.68 -19.10 17.12
C VAL A 644 -23.67 -19.63 15.70
N ALA A 645 -24.81 -20.06 15.18
CA ALA A 645 -24.91 -20.63 13.83
C ALA A 645 -24.49 -19.61 12.76
N ASP A 646 -24.94 -18.36 12.90
CA ASP A 646 -24.60 -17.29 11.96
C ASP A 646 -23.11 -16.93 12.04
N LEU A 647 -22.54 -16.90 13.26
CA LEU A 647 -21.12 -16.60 13.46
C LEU A 647 -20.21 -17.71 12.91
N ARG A 648 -20.57 -18.99 13.08
CA ARG A 648 -19.85 -20.13 12.47
C ARG A 648 -19.71 -19.98 10.97
N VAL A 649 -20.82 -19.68 10.29
CA VAL A 649 -20.83 -19.53 8.83
C VAL A 649 -20.05 -18.30 8.39
N ARG A 650 -20.22 -17.16 9.07
CA ARG A 650 -19.47 -15.94 8.76
C ARG A 650 -17.97 -16.13 8.91
N LEU A 651 -17.52 -16.82 9.97
CA LEU A 651 -16.12 -17.17 10.17
C LEU A 651 -15.61 -18.10 9.06
N GLY A 652 -16.36 -19.16 8.76
CA GLY A 652 -16.00 -20.09 7.68
C GLY A 652 -15.88 -19.39 6.32
N LEU A 653 -16.80 -18.49 5.98
CA LEU A 653 -16.75 -17.74 4.72
C LEU A 653 -15.61 -16.72 4.71
N GLY A 654 -15.43 -15.96 5.80
CA GLY A 654 -14.37 -14.96 5.92
C GLY A 654 -12.97 -15.55 5.87
N GLU A 655 -12.73 -16.67 6.54
CA GLU A 655 -11.44 -17.37 6.56
C GLU A 655 -11.16 -18.13 5.25
N ASN A 656 -12.19 -18.56 4.52
CA ASN A 656 -12.05 -19.03 3.13
C ASN A 656 -11.94 -17.87 2.11
N GLY A 657 -11.89 -16.60 2.57
CA GLY A 657 -11.78 -15.44 1.69
C GLY A 657 -12.94 -15.29 0.70
N LEU A 658 -14.09 -15.89 1.01
CA LEU A 658 -15.27 -15.85 0.16
C LEU A 658 -16.03 -14.56 0.40
N ARG A 659 -16.35 -13.86 -0.69
CA ARG A 659 -17.22 -12.70 -0.63
C ARG A 659 -18.66 -13.16 -0.49
N TYR A 660 -19.39 -12.55 0.43
CA TYR A 660 -20.81 -12.81 0.59
C TYR A 660 -21.58 -11.54 1.00
N GLU A 661 -22.83 -11.45 0.59
CA GLU A 661 -23.77 -10.42 1.04
C GLU A 661 -24.73 -11.03 2.08
N ILE A 662 -24.98 -10.31 3.17
CA ILE A 662 -25.90 -10.75 4.22
C ILE A 662 -27.31 -10.26 3.87
N SER A 663 -28.29 -11.14 3.93
CA SER A 663 -29.70 -10.78 3.80
C SER A 663 -30.54 -11.37 4.93
N ASP A 664 -31.54 -10.58 5.36
CA ASP A 664 -32.57 -11.04 6.28
C ASP A 664 -33.72 -11.62 5.46
N ASN A 665 -34.07 -12.89 5.68
CA ASN A 665 -35.25 -13.47 5.05
C ASN A 665 -36.37 -13.71 6.08
N PRO A 666 -37.48 -12.95 6.04
CA PRO A 666 -38.60 -13.13 6.96
C PRO A 666 -39.41 -14.42 6.71
N GLY A 667 -39.15 -15.17 5.62
CA GLY A 667 -39.96 -16.31 5.17
C GLY A 667 -39.30 -17.70 5.21
N MET A 668 -38.27 -17.94 6.04
CA MET A 668 -37.60 -19.26 6.07
C MET A 668 -38.50 -20.42 6.53
N GLU A 669 -38.50 -21.51 5.77
CA GLU A 669 -39.19 -22.76 6.09
C GLU A 669 -38.67 -23.37 7.40
N LEU A 670 -39.61 -23.65 8.31
CA LEU A 670 -39.37 -24.35 9.55
C LEU A 670 -39.08 -25.82 9.25
N ASN A 671 -37.97 -26.37 9.77
CA ASN A 671 -37.85 -27.82 9.90
C ASN A 671 -38.94 -28.34 10.86
N GLY A 672 -39.22 -29.65 10.82
CA GLY A 672 -40.18 -30.33 11.70
C GLY A 672 -39.97 -30.14 13.22
N ASN A 673 -38.88 -29.48 13.65
CA ASN A 673 -38.57 -29.09 15.04
C ASN A 673 -38.55 -27.56 15.31
N GLY A 674 -38.93 -26.70 14.35
CA GLY A 674 -39.17 -25.27 14.59
C GLY A 674 -37.95 -24.33 14.67
N THR A 675 -36.72 -24.78 14.34
CA THR A 675 -35.50 -23.95 14.41
C THR A 675 -35.10 -23.36 13.04
N LYS A 676 -34.81 -22.06 12.98
CA LYS A 676 -34.27 -21.37 11.80
C LYS A 676 -32.78 -21.72 11.60
N ARG A 677 -32.32 -21.85 10.35
CA ARG A 677 -30.94 -22.24 10.01
C ARG A 677 -30.36 -21.32 8.92
N PRO A 678 -29.06 -20.99 8.96
CA PRO A 678 -28.47 -20.10 7.96
C PRO A 678 -28.46 -20.79 6.60
N VAL A 679 -28.59 -20.00 5.54
CA VAL A 679 -28.58 -20.50 4.15
C VAL A 679 -27.51 -19.77 3.36
N TYR A 680 -26.62 -20.54 2.75
CA TYR A 680 -25.60 -20.05 1.83
C TYR A 680 -26.04 -20.35 0.40
N VAL A 681 -26.04 -19.33 -0.46
CA VAL A 681 -26.28 -19.44 -1.89
C VAL A 681 -24.99 -19.07 -2.61
N ASP A 682 -24.39 -20.02 -3.31
CA ASP A 682 -23.18 -19.74 -4.09
C ASP A 682 -23.48 -18.88 -5.33
N PRO A 683 -22.44 -18.33 -5.99
CA PRO A 683 -22.65 -17.52 -7.19
C PRO A 683 -23.25 -18.27 -8.38
N GLN A 684 -23.24 -19.60 -8.36
CA GLN A 684 -23.83 -20.49 -9.37
C GLN A 684 -25.30 -20.83 -9.05
N GLY A 685 -25.84 -20.33 -7.93
CA GLY A 685 -27.23 -20.54 -7.49
C GLY A 685 -27.45 -21.81 -6.66
N MET A 686 -26.39 -22.55 -6.31
CA MET A 686 -26.51 -23.71 -5.42
C MET A 686 -26.71 -23.25 -3.98
N THR A 687 -27.71 -23.85 -3.33
CA THR A 687 -28.11 -23.49 -1.97
C THR A 687 -27.71 -24.58 -0.98
N VAL A 688 -27.07 -24.19 0.13
CA VAL A 688 -26.67 -25.06 1.23
C VAL A 688 -27.26 -24.52 2.53
N THR A 689 -27.99 -25.36 3.27
CA THR A 689 -28.73 -24.98 4.49
C THR A 689 -28.15 -25.62 5.74
N GLY A 690 -27.94 -24.82 6.78
CA GLY A 690 -27.41 -25.25 8.08
C GLY A 690 -25.92 -24.93 8.22
N ASP A 691 -25.53 -24.40 9.37
CA ASP A 691 -24.18 -23.92 9.67
C ASP A 691 -23.10 -25.00 9.48
N LEU A 692 -23.27 -26.19 10.08
CA LEU A 692 -22.30 -27.28 9.94
C LEU A 692 -22.26 -27.86 8.53
N ALA A 693 -23.41 -27.87 7.83
CA ALA A 693 -23.48 -28.32 6.44
C ALA A 693 -22.77 -27.34 5.51
N ILE A 694 -22.92 -26.03 5.75
CA ILE A 694 -22.19 -24.97 5.05
C ILE A 694 -20.70 -25.10 5.30
N LEU A 695 -20.24 -25.25 6.55
CA LEU A 695 -18.82 -25.45 6.86
C LEU A 695 -18.22 -26.68 6.16
N ARG A 696 -18.93 -27.82 6.16
CA ARG A 696 -18.51 -29.01 5.41
C ARG A 696 -18.46 -28.76 3.92
N HIS A 697 -19.45 -28.06 3.37
CA HIS A 697 -19.47 -27.69 1.97
C HIS A 697 -18.27 -26.81 1.60
N LEU A 698 -17.92 -25.82 2.42
CA LEU A 698 -16.73 -25.00 2.23
C LEU A 698 -15.45 -25.85 2.24
N SER A 699 -15.37 -26.83 3.14
CA SER A 699 -14.21 -27.71 3.25
C SER A 699 -14.04 -28.72 2.12
N SER A 700 -15.10 -29.00 1.34
CA SER A 700 -15.07 -29.96 0.23
C SER A 700 -14.86 -29.30 -1.14
N ARG A 701 -14.70 -27.97 -1.20
CA ARG A 701 -14.47 -27.26 -2.45
C ARG A 701 -13.13 -27.66 -3.10
N PRO A 702 -13.08 -27.74 -4.45
CA PRO A 702 -11.85 -28.04 -5.17
C PRO A 702 -10.86 -26.86 -5.07
N ALA A 703 -9.57 -27.17 -4.92
CA ALA A 703 -8.47 -26.19 -4.79
C ALA A 703 -8.41 -25.19 -5.94
N GLU A 704 -8.77 -25.61 -7.14
CA GLU A 704 -8.81 -24.79 -8.36
C GLU A 704 -9.88 -23.68 -8.34
N SER A 705 -10.90 -23.79 -7.47
CA SER A 705 -11.97 -22.80 -7.33
C SER A 705 -11.68 -21.69 -6.30
N SER A 706 -10.51 -21.76 -5.66
CA SER A 706 -10.09 -20.80 -4.63
C SER A 706 -9.10 -19.81 -5.20
N ARG A 707 -9.17 -18.57 -4.71
CA ARG A 707 -8.22 -17.50 -5.05
C ARG A 707 -6.80 -18.01 -4.74
N PRO A 708 -5.79 -17.74 -5.60
CA PRO A 708 -4.42 -18.11 -5.31
C PRO A 708 -4.02 -17.59 -3.92
N GLY A 709 -3.70 -18.53 -3.02
CA GLY A 709 -3.14 -18.21 -1.73
C GLY A 709 -4.09 -18.11 -0.52
N VAL A 710 -5.38 -18.38 -0.68
CA VAL A 710 -6.26 -18.71 0.46
C VAL A 710 -6.29 -20.22 0.60
N ASP A 711 -5.69 -20.75 1.68
CA ASP A 711 -5.78 -22.17 1.99
C ASP A 711 -7.23 -22.54 2.31
N ILE A 712 -7.77 -23.54 1.62
CA ILE A 712 -9.13 -24.01 1.90
C ILE A 712 -9.16 -24.53 3.32
N LEU A 713 -10.12 -24.05 4.12
CA LEU A 713 -10.31 -24.57 5.48
C LEU A 713 -10.62 -26.06 5.41
N ARG A 714 -9.72 -26.88 5.95
CA ARG A 714 -9.90 -28.33 6.10
C ARG A 714 -10.24 -28.67 7.54
N GLY A 715 -10.41 -29.97 7.82
CA GLY A 715 -10.82 -30.50 9.11
C GLY A 715 -12.26 -30.98 9.08
N GLY A 716 -12.91 -30.99 10.23
CA GLY A 716 -14.30 -31.38 10.37
C GLY A 716 -14.52 -32.63 11.24
N SER A 717 -13.45 -33.22 11.76
CA SER A 717 -13.51 -34.44 12.57
C SER A 717 -14.19 -34.21 13.93
N HIS A 718 -14.26 -32.96 14.40
CA HIS A 718 -14.80 -32.61 15.70
C HIS A 718 -16.18 -31.96 15.62
N LEU A 719 -16.71 -31.65 14.43
CA LEU A 719 -17.97 -30.92 14.26
C LEU A 719 -19.15 -31.54 15.02
N SER A 720 -19.28 -32.87 15.04
CA SER A 720 -20.35 -33.54 15.79
C SER A 720 -20.20 -33.34 17.30
N TRP A 721 -18.98 -33.44 17.82
CA TRP A 721 -18.71 -33.24 19.25
C TRP A 721 -18.90 -31.78 19.66
N ILE A 722 -18.61 -30.83 18.76
CA ILE A 722 -18.86 -29.40 18.98
C ILE A 722 -20.37 -29.11 19.00
N GLU A 723 -21.15 -29.80 18.16
CA GLU A 723 -22.61 -29.73 18.17
C GLU A 723 -23.17 -30.24 19.51
N ASP A 724 -22.65 -31.37 20.00
CA ASP A 724 -23.01 -31.92 21.32
C ASP A 724 -22.67 -30.94 22.45
N LEU A 725 -21.49 -30.30 22.43
CA LEU A 725 -21.11 -29.28 23.41
C LEU A 725 -22.09 -28.10 23.42
N GLN A 726 -22.52 -27.63 22.25
CA GLN A 726 -23.47 -26.53 22.14
C GLN A 726 -24.85 -26.91 22.69
N LEU A 727 -25.31 -28.14 22.44
CA LEU A 727 -26.56 -28.65 22.99
C LEU A 727 -26.49 -28.75 24.51
N GLU A 728 -25.43 -29.35 25.05
CA GLU A 728 -25.19 -29.45 26.49
C GLU A 728 -25.12 -28.07 27.16
N TRP A 729 -24.49 -27.08 26.50
CA TRP A 729 -24.44 -25.70 26.97
C TRP A 729 -25.83 -25.07 27.04
N ARG A 730 -26.63 -25.20 25.98
CA ARG A 730 -27.98 -24.63 25.91
C ARG A 730 -28.93 -25.27 26.92
N ASP A 731 -28.85 -26.59 27.11
CA ASP A 731 -29.61 -27.32 28.13
C ASP A 731 -29.18 -26.93 29.55
N HIS A 732 -27.87 -26.75 29.78
CA HIS A 732 -27.34 -26.25 31.05
C HIS A 732 -27.81 -24.83 31.35
N TYR A 733 -27.75 -23.92 30.37
CA TYR A 733 -28.21 -22.55 30.52
C TYR A 733 -29.72 -22.49 30.83
N ALA A 734 -30.51 -23.37 30.22
CA ALA A 734 -31.93 -23.50 30.50
C ALA A 734 -32.22 -24.06 31.90
N SER A 735 -31.37 -24.94 32.43
CA SER A 735 -31.59 -25.66 33.71
C SER A 735 -30.93 -25.02 34.95
N LYS A 736 -29.90 -24.17 34.81
CA LYS A 736 -29.19 -23.38 35.84
C LYS A 736 -28.29 -24.08 36.92
N PRO A 737 -27.80 -25.34 36.82
CA PRO A 737 -26.85 -25.87 37.82
C PRO A 737 -25.37 -25.69 37.42
N MET A 738 -24.67 -24.69 37.99
CA MET A 738 -23.30 -24.25 37.63
C MET A 738 -22.19 -25.33 37.60
N GLU A 739 -22.32 -26.43 38.34
CA GLU A 739 -21.23 -27.42 38.46
C GLU A 739 -21.14 -28.44 37.31
N ALA A 740 -22.25 -28.71 36.61
CA ALA A 740 -22.32 -29.81 35.65
C ALA A 740 -21.56 -29.54 34.33
N PHE A 741 -21.54 -28.29 33.84
CA PHE A 741 -21.01 -27.97 32.51
C PHE A 741 -19.49 -27.92 32.43
N ASN A 742 -18.81 -27.67 33.56
CA ASN A 742 -17.35 -27.70 33.62
C ASN A 742 -16.77 -29.09 33.28
N GLY A 743 -17.57 -30.16 33.40
CA GLY A 743 -17.19 -31.50 32.94
C GLY A 743 -17.01 -31.55 31.41
N SER A 744 -17.93 -30.95 30.67
CA SER A 744 -17.92 -30.90 29.20
C SER A 744 -16.77 -30.07 28.63
N LEU A 745 -16.35 -29.00 29.32
CA LEU A 745 -15.18 -28.20 28.90
C LEU A 745 -13.83 -28.90 29.11
N ARG A 746 -13.73 -29.87 30.05
CA ARG A 746 -12.47 -30.58 30.31
C ARG A 746 -11.96 -31.37 29.11
N GLN A 747 -12.85 -31.89 28.27
CA GLN A 747 -12.42 -32.64 27.08
C GLN A 747 -11.77 -31.71 26.05
N TRP A 748 -12.25 -30.47 25.94
CA TRP A 748 -11.71 -29.45 25.04
C TRP A 748 -10.42 -28.85 25.56
N GLU A 749 -10.28 -28.67 26.87
CA GLU A 749 -9.02 -28.27 27.51
C GLU A 749 -7.90 -29.28 27.21
N ARG A 750 -8.22 -30.58 27.23
CA ARG A 750 -7.29 -31.66 26.85
C ARG A 750 -7.04 -31.71 25.34
N ALA A 751 -8.07 -31.51 24.51
CA ALA A 751 -7.91 -31.51 23.07
C ALA A 751 -6.99 -30.37 22.57
N LEU A 752 -6.94 -29.26 23.30
CA LEU A 752 -6.09 -28.10 23.01
C LEU A 752 -4.71 -28.18 23.69
N GLU A 753 -4.41 -29.23 24.46
CA GLU A 753 -3.12 -29.37 25.12
C GLU A 753 -2.00 -29.55 24.08
N GLY A 754 -1.06 -28.59 24.05
CA GLY A 754 0.03 -28.57 23.08
C GLY A 754 -0.38 -28.25 21.65
N GLN A 755 -1.65 -27.92 21.40
CA GLN A 755 -2.16 -27.58 20.06
C GLN A 755 -2.42 -26.08 19.93
N HIS A 756 -2.18 -25.54 18.73
CA HIS A 756 -2.44 -24.13 18.45
C HIS A 756 -3.91 -23.88 18.07
N TYR A 757 -4.53 -24.86 17.40
CA TYR A 757 -5.92 -24.92 17.00
C TYR A 757 -6.42 -26.37 17.17
N LEU A 758 -7.72 -26.63 17.02
CA LEU A 758 -8.26 -28.00 17.16
C LEU A 758 -7.65 -28.98 16.14
N GLY A 759 -7.32 -28.49 14.94
CA GLY A 759 -6.63 -29.27 13.91
C GLY A 759 -5.10 -29.29 14.03
N GLY A 760 -4.54 -28.74 15.11
CA GLY A 760 -3.10 -28.65 15.36
C GLY A 760 -2.52 -27.28 15.04
N ALA A 761 -1.64 -27.19 14.04
CA ALA A 761 -0.99 -25.92 13.68
C ALA A 761 -1.84 -25.02 12.76
N VAL A 762 -2.82 -25.61 12.07
CA VAL A 762 -3.62 -24.94 11.03
C VAL A 762 -5.04 -24.68 11.54
N PHE A 763 -5.54 -23.47 11.32
CA PHE A 763 -6.92 -23.10 11.64
C PHE A 763 -7.87 -23.79 10.68
N GLY A 764 -8.87 -24.52 11.19
CA GLY A 764 -9.77 -25.33 10.39
C GLY A 764 -11.25 -25.00 10.58
N ILE A 765 -12.10 -25.76 9.92
CA ILE A 765 -13.56 -25.63 10.09
C ILE A 765 -14.02 -26.04 11.50
N ASP A 766 -13.27 -26.89 12.19
CA ASP A 766 -13.53 -27.25 13.59
C ASP A 766 -13.36 -26.02 14.50
N ASP A 767 -12.39 -25.14 14.22
CA ASP A 767 -12.18 -23.90 14.96
C ASP A 767 -13.26 -22.86 14.67
N CYS A 768 -13.70 -22.78 13.40
CA CYS A 768 -14.86 -22.00 13.01
C CYS A 768 -16.14 -22.44 13.74
N ALA A 769 -16.22 -23.72 14.12
CA ALA A 769 -17.35 -24.29 14.83
C ALA A 769 -17.27 -24.11 16.35
N LEU A 770 -16.10 -24.35 16.96
CA LEU A 770 -15.91 -24.34 18.42
C LEU A 770 -15.92 -22.92 18.99
N TRP A 771 -15.17 -22.00 18.37
CA TRP A 771 -14.97 -20.68 18.97
C TRP A 771 -16.27 -19.88 19.17
N PRO A 772 -17.24 -19.89 18.23
CA PRO A 772 -18.54 -19.26 18.46
C PRO A 772 -19.32 -19.79 19.68
N VAL A 773 -19.15 -21.08 20.03
CA VAL A 773 -19.75 -21.67 21.24
C VAL A 773 -19.07 -21.12 22.49
N LEU A 774 -17.73 -21.07 22.50
CA LEU A 774 -16.97 -20.46 23.60
C LEU A 774 -17.27 -18.97 23.75
N TRP A 775 -17.47 -18.27 22.63
CA TRP A 775 -17.88 -16.87 22.61
C TRP A 775 -19.25 -16.68 23.26
N GLU A 776 -20.26 -17.50 22.92
CA GLU A 776 -21.58 -17.46 23.57
C GLU A 776 -21.47 -17.72 25.08
N ILE A 777 -20.66 -18.71 25.49
CA ILE A 777 -20.39 -19.00 26.91
C ILE A 777 -19.80 -17.77 27.62
N VAL A 778 -18.77 -17.16 27.03
CA VAL A 778 -18.07 -16.01 27.63
C VAL A 778 -18.97 -14.78 27.71
N GLN A 779 -19.79 -14.52 26.69
CA GLN A 779 -20.76 -13.42 26.74
C GLN A 779 -21.82 -13.62 27.84
N THR A 780 -22.16 -14.87 28.13
CA THR A 780 -23.23 -15.21 29.07
C THR A 780 -22.74 -15.30 30.52
N GLN A 781 -21.57 -15.89 30.75
CA GLN A 781 -21.02 -16.17 32.10
C GLN A 781 -19.83 -15.28 32.48
N GLY A 782 -19.28 -14.49 31.56
CA GLY A 782 -18.04 -13.73 31.76
C GLY A 782 -16.81 -14.55 31.36
N SER A 783 -15.70 -14.39 32.06
CA SER A 783 -14.46 -15.11 31.71
C SER A 783 -14.58 -16.63 31.91
N LEU A 784 -13.92 -17.41 31.06
CA LEU A 784 -13.71 -18.84 31.31
C LEU A 784 -13.00 -19.06 32.66
N ASP A 785 -13.32 -20.18 33.32
CA ASP A 785 -12.68 -20.55 34.60
C ASP A 785 -11.16 -20.68 34.43
N ALA A 786 -10.40 -20.13 35.37
CA ALA A 786 -8.93 -20.11 35.34
C ALA A 786 -8.29 -21.51 35.26
N ARG A 787 -9.05 -22.58 35.60
CA ARG A 787 -8.62 -23.97 35.44
C ARG A 787 -8.50 -24.43 33.97
N PHE A 788 -9.06 -23.66 33.02
CA PHE A 788 -9.02 -23.96 31.59
C PHE A 788 -8.08 -23.00 30.86
N ALA A 789 -6.78 -23.17 31.11
CA ALA A 789 -5.74 -22.28 30.60
C ALA A 789 -5.59 -22.39 29.06
N ASN A 790 -5.66 -23.61 28.51
CA ASN A 790 -5.53 -23.84 27.06
C ASN A 790 -6.72 -23.25 26.31
N LEU A 791 -7.95 -23.47 26.80
CA LEU A 791 -9.17 -22.86 26.25
C LEU A 791 -9.14 -21.34 26.33
N THR A 792 -8.67 -20.76 27.43
CA THR A 792 -8.57 -19.31 27.59
C THR A 792 -7.55 -18.71 26.60
N GLN A 793 -6.39 -19.35 26.44
CA GLN A 793 -5.40 -18.91 25.45
C GLN A 793 -5.90 -19.07 24.02
N TYR A 794 -6.55 -20.18 23.70
CA TYR A 794 -7.19 -20.43 22.41
C TYR A 794 -8.26 -19.38 22.11
N TYR A 795 -9.13 -19.10 23.08
CA TYR A 795 -10.20 -18.11 22.96
C TYR A 795 -9.64 -16.73 22.57
N HIS A 796 -8.65 -16.22 23.32
CA HIS A 796 -8.04 -14.93 23.05
C HIS A 796 -7.21 -14.91 21.76
N ARG A 797 -6.64 -16.05 21.35
CA ARG A 797 -5.90 -16.17 20.10
C ARG A 797 -6.83 -16.02 18.90
N VAL A 798 -7.94 -16.75 18.90
CA VAL A 798 -8.94 -16.67 17.84
C VAL A 798 -9.65 -15.31 17.85
N ASP A 799 -9.98 -14.77 19.03
CA ASP A 799 -10.56 -13.42 19.19
C ASP A 799 -9.70 -12.29 18.58
N LYS A 800 -8.36 -12.46 18.60
CA LYS A 800 -7.43 -11.49 18.02
C LYS A 800 -7.29 -11.57 16.50
N ARG A 801 -7.89 -12.57 15.84
CA ARG A 801 -7.83 -12.72 14.38
C ARG A 801 -8.59 -11.59 13.70
N GLY A 802 -8.03 -11.05 12.62
CA GLY A 802 -8.61 -9.91 11.90
C GLY A 802 -10.00 -10.20 11.34
N VAL A 803 -10.26 -11.43 10.88
CA VAL A 803 -11.57 -11.86 10.39
C VAL A 803 -12.61 -11.88 11.51
N VAL A 804 -12.25 -12.42 12.68
CA VAL A 804 -13.13 -12.50 13.86
C VAL A 804 -13.52 -11.09 14.32
N ARG A 805 -12.55 -10.19 14.49
CA ARG A 805 -12.81 -8.79 14.87
C ARG A 805 -13.68 -8.07 13.85
N GLY A 806 -13.36 -8.20 12.56
CA GLY A 806 -14.15 -7.58 11.50
C GLY A 806 -15.61 -8.07 11.44
N ILE A 807 -15.86 -9.34 11.78
CA ILE A 807 -17.22 -9.90 11.86
C ILE A 807 -17.98 -9.40 13.09
N LEU A 808 -17.30 -9.26 14.24
CA LEU A 808 -17.92 -8.75 15.47
C LEU A 808 -18.19 -7.25 15.41
N GLU A 809 -17.34 -6.46 14.74
CA GLU A 809 -17.51 -5.02 14.53
C GLU A 809 -18.60 -4.68 13.50
N SER A 810 -18.97 -5.66 12.65
CA SER A 810 -20.05 -5.53 11.66
C SER A 810 -21.39 -6.14 12.13
N ARG A 811 -21.59 -6.22 13.44
CA ARG A 811 -22.86 -6.60 14.07
C ARG A 811 -23.73 -5.41 14.41
#